data_AF-A0A6A6K7K2-F1
#
_entry.id   AF-A0A6A6K7K2-F1
#
_cell.length_a   1.000
_cell.length_b   1.000
_cell.length_c   1.000
_cell.angle_alpha   90.00
_cell.angle_beta   90.00
_cell.angle_gamma   90.00
#
_symmetry.space_group_name_H-M   'P 1'
#
loop_
_entity.id
_entity.type
_entity.pdbx_description
1 polymer ?
#
loop_
_entity_poly.entity_id
_entity_poly.type
_entity_poly.pdbx_seq_one_letter_code
_entity_poly.pdbx_strand_id
1 'polypeptide(L)'
;MEVICCQPKTKAKCITEGRRKIKGKVVLMKKNVLDFDDIKASCLDRFRELFGKGISIQLISAVHRDPANDLLGKLGKVAHLEKWVTRITPITAGEIEFDINFDWDESLGVPGAFIIRNHHHSQFYLKTVTIEDVPGHGRLHFVCNSWVYPTNRYKYDRVFFSNKTYLPCQTPDPLRKYREEELMNLRGDGKGELKEWDRVYDYAYYNDLGSPDKDPNSESRLPLLSLNIYVPRDERFSHLKFSDFLAYALKSLVQVLVPEFKSLCDKNINEFDSFEDVLNLYEGSIRLPSAITTKKLRNCIPGEMFKELVRNDGERFLKFPKPDVIKEDKSAWRTDEEFGREMLAGVNPVIISRLREFPPTSKLDTREFGNHTSTITKEQIEENMNGLKVDQAIRSNRLFILDHHDALMPYLTKINSTTTKTYATRTVLLLQDDRTLKPLAIELSLPHPQGQRHGAVSKVFTPAEDGVEGSVWQLAKAYAAVNDSGYHQLISHWLNTHAVIEPFIIATNRQLSVLHPIYKLVQPHFRDTMNINALARQILINAGGVLESTVFPAKYAMELSAVVYKNWVFPEQALPADLLKRGVAVPDSRQSHGLRLLIEDYPYAVDGLEIWSAIKTWVEEYCAFYYPTNELVRNDNELQSWWTEIRNVGHGDKKDEPWWPEMQTQADLTQTCTIIIWIASALHAAVNFGQYPYAGYLPNRPTVSRRFMPEPGTPDYEELERDPDLAFLKTITAQLQTLLGVSLIEILSRHSTDEVYLGQRDITEWTSDPEPLAAFERFAKRLKEIEKKIIDMNNDEKWKNRLGPVKVPYTLLFPNTTDDSREGGLTGKGIPNTVAEGIAYFWSAAKPQKYSKPQTTIKAIVAEGKTEAAPVGFTPPELDPNTPSPIFGGSTGGLLRKAQVEEFYVITWQSPKEQIFEMPTGGAAIMSKVLTCLSWLGKSSAWLLGLDSGPNRRLSTSFKGVPKWGSPIFAS
;
A
#
# COMPACT_ATOMS: atom_id res chain seq x y z
N MET A 1 2.86 -52.19 88.68
CA MET A 1 2.78 -52.87 87.38
C MET A 1 2.09 -51.94 86.41
N GLU A 2 2.75 -51.73 85.28
CA GLU A 2 2.55 -50.67 84.29
C GLU A 2 1.16 -50.65 83.65
N VAL A 3 0.61 -49.45 83.41
CA VAL A 3 -0.25 -49.22 82.25
C VAL A 3 0.08 -47.86 81.63
N ILE A 4 0.29 -47.91 80.32
CA ILE A 4 0.99 -46.97 79.45
C ILE A 4 0.11 -45.75 79.11
N CYS A 5 0.76 -44.59 79.10
CA CYS A 5 0.22 -43.31 78.65
C CYS A 5 0.40 -43.17 77.11
N CYS A 6 -0.70 -43.01 76.37
CA CYS A 6 -0.68 -42.65 74.95
C CYS A 6 -1.66 -41.50 74.69
N GLN A 7 -1.15 -40.27 74.59
CA GLN A 7 -1.86 -39.14 73.97
C GLN A 7 -1.66 -39.19 72.44
N PRO A 8 -2.70 -38.92 71.62
CA PRO A 8 -2.52 -38.76 70.19
C PRO A 8 -1.94 -37.38 69.88
N LYS A 9 -0.77 -37.36 69.22
CA LYS A 9 -0.18 -36.16 68.62
C LYS A 9 -1.07 -35.68 67.47
N THR A 10 -1.84 -34.62 67.67
CA THR A 10 -2.36 -33.79 66.58
C THR A 10 -1.19 -33.11 65.88
N LYS A 11 -0.79 -33.64 64.72
CA LYS A 11 0.08 -32.92 63.78
C LYS A 11 -0.68 -31.67 63.30
N ALA A 12 -0.18 -30.50 63.66
CA ALA A 12 -0.50 -29.27 62.94
C ALA A 12 -0.18 -29.50 61.45
N LYS A 13 -1.20 -29.48 60.61
CA LYS A 13 -1.03 -29.30 59.17
C LYS A 13 -0.54 -27.87 58.97
N CYS A 14 0.76 -27.69 58.73
CA CYS A 14 1.22 -26.53 57.98
C CYS A 14 0.47 -26.53 56.65
N ILE A 15 -0.36 -25.50 56.44
CA ILE A 15 -0.89 -25.16 55.12
C ILE A 15 0.33 -24.72 54.31
N THR A 16 0.81 -25.58 53.42
CA THR A 16 1.77 -25.18 52.39
C THR A 16 1.10 -24.14 51.50
N GLU A 17 1.65 -22.93 51.45
CA GLU A 17 1.27 -21.86 50.52
C GLU A 17 1.13 -22.43 49.09
N GLY A 18 -0.08 -22.27 48.54
CA GLY A 18 -0.52 -22.96 47.33
C GLY A 18 0.14 -22.44 46.07
N ARG A 19 1.26 -23.04 45.66
CA ARG A 19 1.77 -22.91 44.28
C ARG A 19 0.80 -23.60 43.32
N ARG A 20 0.15 -22.83 42.46
CA ARG A 20 -0.77 -23.33 41.42
C ARG A 20 -0.12 -23.12 40.05
N LYS A 21 -0.42 -24.02 39.11
CA LYS A 21 -0.08 -23.80 37.70
C LYS A 21 -1.30 -23.25 36.97
N ILE A 22 -1.12 -22.16 36.23
CA ILE A 22 -2.13 -21.64 35.31
C ILE A 22 -1.66 -21.94 33.87
N LYS A 23 -2.61 -22.36 33.03
CA LYS A 23 -2.34 -22.75 31.65
C LYS A 23 -2.47 -21.55 30.73
N GLY A 24 -1.62 -21.48 29.73
CA GLY A 24 -1.74 -20.52 28.66
C GLY A 24 -1.59 -21.15 27.28
N LYS A 25 -2.16 -20.47 26.29
CA LYS A 25 -2.07 -20.77 24.87
C LYS A 25 -1.42 -19.60 24.15
N VAL A 26 -0.42 -19.88 23.32
CA VAL A 26 0.32 -18.89 22.53
C VAL A 26 0.10 -19.17 21.05
N VAL A 27 -0.51 -18.25 20.32
CA VAL A 27 -0.74 -18.38 18.87
C VAL A 27 0.26 -17.50 18.13
N LEU A 28 1.03 -18.11 17.23
CA LEU A 28 2.06 -17.42 16.44
C LEU A 28 2.21 -18.01 15.03
N MET A 29 2.92 -17.28 14.16
CA MET A 29 3.33 -17.74 12.83
C MET A 29 4.85 -17.72 12.72
N LYS A 30 5.47 -18.83 12.28
CA LYS A 30 6.93 -18.92 12.05
C LYS A 30 7.31 -18.27 10.70
N LYS A 31 8.55 -17.77 10.57
CA LYS A 31 9.03 -17.14 9.32
C LYS A 31 8.98 -18.07 8.09
N ASN A 32 9.39 -19.35 8.22
CA ASN A 32 9.46 -20.32 7.10
C ASN A 32 8.10 -20.68 6.48
N VAL A 33 7.02 -20.15 7.06
CA VAL A 33 5.63 -20.35 6.69
C VAL A 33 5.10 -19.14 5.91
N LEU A 34 5.92 -18.08 5.82
CA LEU A 34 5.68 -16.83 5.08
C LEU A 34 6.69 -16.63 3.93
N ASP A 35 7.64 -17.56 3.74
CA ASP A 35 8.76 -17.47 2.80
C ASP A 35 8.83 -18.77 1.98
N PHE A 36 8.47 -18.75 0.69
CA PHE A 36 8.35 -19.96 -0.15
C PHE A 36 9.67 -20.41 -0.80
N ASP A 37 10.72 -19.57 -0.80
CA ASP A 37 11.98 -19.87 -1.50
C ASP A 37 12.98 -20.70 -0.67
N ASP A 38 12.69 -21.00 0.61
CA ASP A 38 13.71 -21.54 1.53
C ASP A 38 13.45 -22.97 2.03
N ILE A 39 13.15 -23.89 1.10
CA ILE A 39 13.05 -25.33 1.40
C ILE A 39 14.37 -25.84 2.01
N LYS A 40 15.52 -25.28 1.61
CA LYS A 40 16.85 -25.65 2.13
C LYS A 40 17.17 -25.04 3.50
N ALA A 41 16.82 -23.77 3.80
CA ALA A 41 16.95 -23.28 5.18
C ALA A 41 15.92 -23.89 6.13
N SER A 42 14.75 -24.35 5.66
CA SER A 42 13.83 -25.09 6.53
C SER A 42 14.46 -26.39 7.09
N CYS A 43 15.34 -27.03 6.31
CA CYS A 43 16.11 -28.20 6.76
C CYS A 43 17.25 -27.80 7.70
N LEU A 44 17.94 -26.68 7.44
CA LEU A 44 19.02 -26.16 8.28
C LEU A 44 18.51 -25.58 9.61
N ASP A 45 17.34 -24.96 9.59
CA ASP A 45 16.60 -24.49 10.76
C ASP A 45 16.15 -25.66 11.63
N ARG A 46 15.67 -26.78 11.06
CA ARG A 46 15.37 -28.00 11.85
C ARG A 46 16.60 -28.54 12.59
N PHE A 47 17.79 -28.46 11.98
CA PHE A 47 19.03 -28.87 12.64
C PHE A 47 19.49 -27.87 13.72
N ARG A 48 19.20 -26.56 13.57
CA ARG A 48 19.49 -25.53 14.57
C ARG A 48 18.44 -25.44 15.68
N GLU A 49 17.19 -25.81 15.42
CA GLU A 49 16.09 -25.89 16.39
C GLU A 49 16.44 -26.85 17.55
N LEU A 50 17.25 -27.88 17.29
CA LEU A 50 17.77 -28.82 18.30
C LEU A 50 18.78 -28.22 19.29
N PHE A 51 19.37 -27.05 18.99
CA PHE A 51 20.44 -26.42 19.80
C PHE A 51 20.04 -25.06 20.41
N GLY A 52 18.85 -24.53 20.11
CA GLY A 52 18.41 -23.20 20.56
C GLY A 52 17.79 -23.16 21.96
N LYS A 53 18.05 -22.09 22.73
CA LYS A 53 17.26 -21.73 23.92
C LYS A 53 15.86 -21.31 23.45
N GLY A 54 14.80 -21.86 24.03
CA GLY A 54 13.41 -21.64 23.58
C GLY A 54 12.86 -20.22 23.83
N ILE A 55 11.61 -19.99 23.44
CA ILE A 55 10.88 -18.74 23.72
C ILE A 55 10.44 -18.74 25.19
N SER A 56 10.61 -17.61 25.87
CA SER A 56 10.19 -17.44 27.27
C SER A 56 9.20 -16.30 27.44
N ILE A 57 8.25 -16.48 28.36
CA ILE A 57 7.26 -15.49 28.76
C ILE A 57 7.30 -15.31 30.27
N GLN A 58 7.22 -14.06 30.73
CA GLN A 58 7.16 -13.70 32.14
C GLN A 58 5.97 -12.78 32.38
N LEU A 59 5.04 -13.20 33.24
CA LEU A 59 3.84 -12.42 33.56
C LEU A 59 4.18 -11.20 34.42
N ILE A 60 3.48 -10.10 34.19
CA ILE A 60 3.58 -8.86 34.98
C ILE A 60 2.25 -8.66 35.70
N SER A 61 2.31 -8.55 37.03
CA SER A 61 1.14 -8.23 37.85
C SER A 61 0.55 -6.85 37.54
N ALA A 62 -0.77 -6.77 37.42
CA ALA A 62 -1.50 -5.50 37.40
C ALA A 62 -1.87 -4.99 38.80
N VAL A 63 -1.65 -5.79 39.85
CA VAL A 63 -2.19 -5.53 41.21
C VAL A 63 -1.08 -5.34 42.22
N HIS A 64 -0.06 -6.20 42.20
CA HIS A 64 1.01 -6.20 43.20
C HIS A 64 2.28 -5.56 42.62
N ARG A 65 2.88 -4.67 43.40
CA ARG A 65 4.15 -4.01 43.08
C ARG A 65 5.31 -4.83 43.64
N ASP A 66 6.47 -4.74 42.99
CA ASP A 66 7.73 -5.30 43.46
C ASP A 66 8.56 -4.23 44.19
N PRO A 67 8.72 -4.30 45.52
CA PRO A 67 9.52 -3.35 46.29
C PRO A 67 11.00 -3.31 45.88
N ALA A 68 11.50 -4.37 45.23
CA ALA A 68 12.90 -4.47 44.81
C ALA A 68 13.16 -3.96 43.38
N ASN A 69 12.10 -3.59 42.63
CA ASN A 69 12.21 -3.23 41.22
C ASN A 69 11.40 -1.96 40.90
N ASP A 70 11.76 -0.84 41.51
CA ASP A 70 11.13 0.48 41.32
C ASP A 70 9.60 0.50 41.52
N LEU A 71 9.06 -0.40 42.34
CA LEU A 71 7.61 -0.56 42.55
C LEU A 71 6.83 -0.92 41.27
N LEU A 72 7.51 -1.50 40.27
CA LEU A 72 6.89 -2.05 39.05
C LEU A 72 5.97 -3.24 39.36
N GLY A 73 5.10 -3.59 38.42
CA GLY A 73 4.33 -4.83 38.47
C GLY A 73 5.20 -6.04 38.79
N LYS A 74 4.83 -6.79 39.83
CA LYS A 74 5.58 -7.96 40.27
C LYS A 74 5.72 -8.95 39.12
N LEU A 75 6.95 -9.38 38.88
CA LEU A 75 7.25 -10.35 37.84
C LEU A 75 6.96 -11.77 38.34
N GLY A 76 6.22 -12.52 37.54
CA GLY A 76 6.08 -13.96 37.71
C GLY A 76 7.39 -14.69 37.43
N LYS A 77 7.40 -16.01 37.63
CA LYS A 77 8.53 -16.82 37.17
C LYS A 77 8.54 -16.91 35.64
N VAL A 78 9.75 -17.07 35.09
CA VAL A 78 9.93 -17.31 33.66
C VAL A 78 9.31 -18.66 33.30
N ALA A 79 8.40 -18.64 32.33
CA ALA A 79 7.81 -19.83 31.72
C ALA A 79 8.32 -19.98 30.27
N HIS A 80 8.41 -21.21 29.79
CA HIS A 80 8.89 -21.53 28.44
C HIS A 80 7.78 -22.20 27.63
N LEU A 81 7.74 -21.90 26.33
CA LEU A 81 6.80 -22.58 25.42
C LEU A 81 7.11 -24.07 25.37
N GLU A 82 6.09 -24.90 25.56
CA GLU A 82 6.24 -26.35 25.53
C GLU A 82 6.41 -26.86 24.10
N LYS A 83 7.27 -27.87 23.93
CA LYS A 83 7.45 -28.60 22.66
C LYS A 83 7.80 -27.70 21.45
N TRP A 84 8.40 -26.53 21.67
CA TRP A 84 8.87 -25.63 20.59
C TRP A 84 9.72 -26.36 19.54
N VAL A 85 10.64 -27.20 20.02
CA VAL A 85 11.61 -27.96 19.20
C VAL A 85 11.01 -29.26 18.64
N THR A 86 10.04 -29.87 19.33
CA THR A 86 9.54 -31.22 19.00
C THR A 86 8.24 -31.24 18.20
N ARG A 87 7.59 -30.08 18.02
CA ARG A 87 6.35 -29.99 17.24
C ARG A 87 6.66 -29.86 15.74
N ILE A 88 6.32 -30.90 14.99
CA ILE A 88 6.43 -30.93 13.52
C ILE A 88 5.52 -29.84 12.94
N THR A 89 6.11 -28.88 12.23
CA THR A 89 5.37 -27.81 11.55
C THR A 89 4.91 -28.26 10.16
N PRO A 90 3.63 -28.04 9.79
CA PRO A 90 3.19 -28.14 8.40
C PRO A 90 3.99 -27.21 7.50
N ILE A 91 4.13 -27.56 6.22
CA ILE A 91 4.84 -26.78 5.19
C ILE A 91 3.96 -25.60 4.70
N THR A 92 2.71 -25.50 5.14
CA THR A 92 1.71 -24.51 4.70
C THR A 92 1.62 -23.30 5.62
N ALA A 93 1.39 -22.12 5.03
CA ALA A 93 0.98 -20.87 5.70
C ALA A 93 -0.10 -21.15 6.77
N GLY A 94 0.18 -20.93 8.06
CA GLY A 94 -0.79 -21.23 9.11
C GLY A 94 -0.37 -20.81 10.52
N GLU A 95 -1.38 -20.49 11.34
CA GLU A 95 -1.24 -20.20 12.77
C GLU A 95 -0.89 -21.48 13.55
N ILE A 96 0.04 -21.36 14.50
CA ILE A 96 0.47 -22.46 15.36
C ILE A 96 0.20 -22.06 16.81
N GLU A 97 -0.59 -22.88 17.49
CA GLU A 97 -0.87 -22.75 18.92
C GLU A 97 0.17 -23.53 19.75
N PHE A 98 0.75 -22.96 20.80
CA PHE A 98 1.62 -23.63 21.75
C PHE A 98 1.06 -23.56 23.16
N ASP A 99 1.23 -24.63 23.93
CA ASP A 99 0.94 -24.63 25.36
C ASP A 99 2.08 -23.99 26.15
N ILE A 100 1.72 -23.31 27.23
CA ILE A 100 2.66 -22.80 28.24
C ILE A 100 2.03 -22.93 29.63
N ASN A 101 2.84 -23.26 30.63
CA ASN A 101 2.40 -23.35 32.02
C ASN A 101 3.14 -22.32 32.87
N PHE A 102 2.40 -21.47 33.56
CA PHE A 102 2.96 -20.46 34.46
C PHE A 102 2.82 -20.94 35.91
N ASP A 103 3.91 -20.85 36.67
CA ASP A 103 3.85 -20.92 38.13
C ASP A 103 3.20 -19.63 38.63
N TRP A 104 2.04 -19.77 39.27
CA TRP A 104 1.28 -18.67 39.84
C TRP A 104 1.08 -18.89 41.34
N ASP A 105 1.25 -17.82 42.10
CA ASP A 105 0.91 -17.77 43.53
C ASP A 105 0.20 -16.45 43.83
N GLU A 106 -0.47 -16.37 44.97
CA GLU A 106 -1.30 -15.23 45.36
C GLU A 106 -0.53 -13.90 45.37
N SER A 107 0.78 -13.95 45.60
CA SER A 107 1.61 -12.74 45.63
C SER A 107 1.84 -12.13 44.23
N LEU A 108 1.58 -12.88 43.15
CA LEU A 108 1.56 -12.36 41.78
C LEU A 108 0.23 -11.68 41.44
N GLY A 109 -0.88 -12.08 42.05
CA GLY A 109 -2.20 -11.49 41.78
C GLY A 109 -2.61 -11.64 40.32
N VAL A 110 -3.43 -10.71 39.80
CA VAL A 110 -3.91 -10.76 38.42
C VAL A 110 -2.86 -10.18 37.45
N PRO A 111 -2.40 -10.95 36.44
CA PRO A 111 -1.53 -10.40 35.38
C PRO A 111 -2.25 -9.39 34.50
N GLY A 112 -1.57 -8.31 34.11
CA GLY A 112 -2.09 -7.35 33.12
C GLY A 112 -1.20 -7.15 31.90
N ALA A 113 0.04 -7.64 31.95
CA ALA A 113 1.00 -7.63 30.86
C ALA A 113 1.91 -8.86 30.93
N PHE A 114 2.72 -9.08 29.90
CA PHE A 114 3.83 -10.03 29.93
C PHE A 114 5.03 -9.53 29.15
N ILE A 115 6.21 -9.98 29.57
CA ILE A 115 7.46 -9.87 28.81
C ILE A 115 7.65 -11.13 27.98
N ILE A 116 8.04 -10.99 26.72
CA ILE A 116 8.47 -12.11 25.87
C ILE A 116 9.91 -11.94 25.42
N ARG A 117 10.69 -13.02 25.53
CA ARG A 117 12.08 -13.07 25.04
C ARG A 117 12.23 -14.20 24.06
N ASN A 118 12.65 -13.85 22.86
CA ASN A 118 13.01 -14.80 21.81
C ASN A 118 14.51 -15.10 21.91
N HIS A 119 14.86 -16.28 22.43
CA HIS A 119 16.25 -16.76 22.46
C HIS A 119 16.59 -17.67 21.27
N HIS A 120 15.64 -17.82 20.33
CA HIS A 120 15.84 -18.50 19.06
C HIS A 120 16.48 -17.55 18.04
N HIS A 121 17.15 -18.09 17.02
CA HIS A 121 17.87 -17.29 16.01
C HIS A 121 16.94 -16.65 14.97
N SER A 122 15.76 -17.23 14.74
CA SER A 122 14.74 -16.71 13.81
C SER A 122 13.63 -15.96 14.55
N GLN A 123 13.11 -14.91 13.90
CA GLN A 123 11.90 -14.18 14.32
C GLN A 123 10.61 -14.97 14.07
N PHE A 124 9.54 -14.58 14.75
CA PHE A 124 8.18 -15.08 14.53
C PHE A 124 7.17 -13.95 14.70
N TYR A 125 5.97 -14.12 14.15
CA TYR A 125 4.85 -13.19 14.35
C TYR A 125 3.95 -13.69 15.46
N LEU A 126 3.85 -12.97 16.57
CA LEU A 126 3.01 -13.31 17.71
C LEU A 126 1.61 -12.74 17.48
N LYS A 127 0.58 -13.60 17.36
CA LYS A 127 -0.82 -13.15 17.23
C LYS A 127 -1.45 -12.89 18.58
N THR A 128 -1.55 -13.91 19.42
CA THR A 128 -2.26 -13.81 20.71
C THR A 128 -1.63 -14.67 21.79
N VAL A 129 -1.79 -14.25 23.05
CA VAL A 129 -1.59 -15.11 24.22
C VAL A 129 -2.90 -15.14 25.01
N THR A 130 -3.31 -16.32 25.44
CA THR A 130 -4.49 -16.51 26.30
C THR A 130 -4.08 -17.25 27.55
N ILE A 131 -4.52 -16.82 28.72
CA ILE A 131 -4.27 -17.49 30.00
C ILE A 131 -5.63 -17.88 30.57
N GLU A 132 -5.78 -19.17 30.87
CA GLU A 132 -7.03 -19.73 31.38
C GLU A 132 -7.00 -19.85 32.91
N ASP A 133 -8.18 -19.76 33.52
CA ASP A 133 -8.42 -20.03 34.94
C ASP A 133 -7.56 -19.22 35.93
N VAL A 134 -7.30 -17.94 35.66
CA VAL A 134 -6.61 -17.05 36.61
C VAL A 134 -7.48 -16.88 37.87
N PRO A 135 -6.97 -17.24 39.07
CA PRO A 135 -7.77 -17.19 40.29
C PRO A 135 -8.35 -15.79 40.56
N GLY A 136 -9.66 -15.73 40.84
CA GLY A 136 -10.37 -14.48 41.11
C GLY A 136 -10.66 -13.60 39.89
N HIS A 137 -10.27 -14.02 38.68
CA HIS A 137 -10.47 -13.25 37.46
C HIS A 137 -11.05 -14.08 36.30
N GLY A 138 -10.57 -15.30 36.08
CA GLY A 138 -10.96 -16.14 34.94
C GLY A 138 -9.97 -16.03 33.77
N ARG A 139 -10.48 -15.93 32.55
CA ARG A 139 -9.67 -15.90 31.32
C ARG A 139 -9.05 -14.51 31.09
N LEU A 140 -7.77 -14.47 30.71
CA LEU A 140 -7.08 -13.27 30.24
C LEU A 140 -6.65 -13.45 28.79
N HIS A 141 -6.90 -12.43 27.97
CA HIS A 141 -6.55 -12.43 26.55
C HIS A 141 -5.64 -11.26 26.21
N PHE A 142 -4.63 -11.52 25.37
CA PHE A 142 -3.62 -10.57 24.95
C PHE A 142 -3.57 -10.58 23.42
N VAL A 143 -3.96 -9.46 22.82
CA VAL A 143 -3.85 -9.25 21.37
C VAL A 143 -2.50 -8.62 21.07
N CYS A 144 -1.65 -9.34 20.36
CA CYS A 144 -0.24 -8.97 20.18
C CYS A 144 0.06 -8.46 18.78
N ASN A 145 -0.33 -9.22 17.75
CA ASN A 145 -0.15 -8.92 16.32
C ASN A 145 1.18 -8.22 15.97
N SER A 146 2.31 -8.78 16.42
CA SER A 146 3.62 -8.14 16.26
C SER A 146 4.74 -9.15 16.03
N TRP A 147 5.74 -8.74 15.26
CA TRP A 147 6.95 -9.52 15.05
C TRP A 147 7.87 -9.48 16.28
N VAL A 148 8.36 -10.65 16.70
CA VAL A 148 9.30 -10.80 17.82
C VAL A 148 10.64 -11.33 17.31
N TYR A 149 11.62 -10.44 17.22
CA TYR A 149 12.99 -10.76 16.81
C TYR A 149 13.82 -11.35 17.96
N PRO A 150 14.97 -11.99 17.65
CA PRO A 150 15.90 -12.47 18.66
C PRO A 150 16.30 -11.35 19.64
N THR A 151 16.42 -11.71 20.92
CA THR A 151 16.60 -10.73 22.03
C THR A 151 17.81 -9.82 21.84
N ASN A 152 18.87 -10.29 21.18
CA ASN A 152 20.08 -9.49 20.90
C ASN A 152 19.85 -8.36 19.87
N ARG A 153 18.68 -8.28 19.23
CA ARG A 153 18.29 -7.17 18.36
C ARG A 153 17.64 -6.02 19.11
N TYR A 154 17.14 -6.26 20.32
CA TYR A 154 16.46 -5.25 21.13
C TYR A 154 17.38 -4.73 22.24
N LYS A 155 17.22 -3.43 22.55
CA LYS A 155 17.82 -2.80 23.74
C LYS A 155 16.92 -2.89 24.97
N TYR A 156 15.70 -3.37 24.79
CA TYR A 156 14.64 -3.44 25.79
C TYR A 156 13.88 -4.77 25.66
N ASP A 157 13.12 -5.13 26.69
CA ASP A 157 12.26 -6.30 26.67
C ASP A 157 10.93 -6.01 25.96
N ARG A 158 10.48 -6.93 25.11
CA ARG A 158 9.17 -6.80 24.45
C ARG A 158 8.05 -7.05 25.45
N VAL A 159 7.21 -6.03 25.67
CA VAL A 159 6.06 -6.08 26.57
C VAL A 159 4.76 -6.10 25.76
N PHE A 160 3.81 -6.93 26.19
CA PHE A 160 2.46 -6.98 25.63
C PHE A 160 1.44 -6.87 26.76
N PHE A 161 0.37 -6.12 26.52
CA PHE A 161 -0.69 -5.87 27.50
C PHE A 161 -1.93 -6.71 27.22
N SER A 162 -2.70 -6.98 28.27
CA SER A 162 -4.02 -7.59 28.13
C SER A 162 -4.93 -6.71 27.27
N ASN A 163 -5.98 -7.30 26.69
CA ASN A 163 -6.94 -6.59 25.85
C ASN A 163 -7.86 -5.63 26.63
N LYS A 164 -7.66 -5.41 27.94
CA LYS A 164 -8.38 -4.39 28.69
C LYS A 164 -8.00 -2.99 28.20
N THR A 165 -8.92 -2.04 28.27
CA THR A 165 -8.72 -0.66 27.80
C THR A 165 -8.65 0.27 28.99
N TYR A 166 -7.70 1.22 28.97
CA TYR A 166 -7.49 2.18 30.05
C TYR A 166 -7.13 3.55 29.50
N LEU A 167 -7.80 4.60 30.01
CA LEU A 167 -7.23 5.94 30.01
C LEU A 167 -5.92 5.97 30.82
N PRO A 168 -5.00 6.92 30.58
CA PRO A 168 -3.79 7.03 31.38
C PRO A 168 -4.06 7.07 32.89
N CYS A 169 -5.04 7.86 33.32
CA CYS A 169 -5.45 7.98 34.73
C CYS A 169 -6.07 6.70 35.33
N GLN A 170 -6.59 5.80 34.49
CA GLN A 170 -7.20 4.53 34.89
C GLN A 170 -6.22 3.35 34.82
N THR A 171 -5.02 3.58 34.28
CA THR A 171 -4.01 2.52 34.14
C THR A 171 -3.60 2.03 35.53
N PRO A 172 -3.67 0.72 35.81
CA PRO A 172 -3.23 0.17 37.09
C PRO A 172 -1.81 0.62 37.41
N ASP A 173 -1.58 1.14 38.61
CA ASP A 173 -0.29 1.72 39.00
C ASP A 173 0.92 0.84 38.66
N PRO A 174 0.89 -0.50 38.87
CA PRO A 174 2.03 -1.35 38.57
C PRO A 174 2.36 -1.46 37.06
N LEU A 175 1.46 -1.03 36.17
CA LEU A 175 1.63 -1.06 34.72
C LEU A 175 2.02 0.30 34.11
N ARG A 176 1.94 1.41 34.85
CA ARG A 176 2.14 2.76 34.30
C ARG A 176 3.52 2.97 33.69
N LYS A 177 4.58 2.55 34.38
CA LYS A 177 5.95 2.68 33.85
C LYS A 177 6.16 1.80 32.61
N TYR A 178 5.58 0.60 32.54
CA TYR A 178 5.62 -0.21 31.31
C TYR A 178 4.89 0.45 30.14
N ARG A 179 3.75 1.11 30.41
CA ARG A 179 2.99 1.88 29.42
C ARG A 179 3.82 3.05 28.88
N GLU A 180 4.51 3.78 29.75
CA GLU A 180 5.38 4.90 29.38
C GLU A 180 6.64 4.45 28.64
N GLU A 181 7.32 3.41 29.12
CA GLU A 181 8.53 2.86 28.49
C GLU A 181 8.26 2.33 27.08
N GLU A 182 7.12 1.67 26.83
CA GLU A 182 6.75 1.25 25.47
C GLU A 182 6.58 2.45 24.54
N LEU A 183 5.93 3.53 24.97
CA LEU A 183 5.82 4.75 24.17
C LEU A 183 7.19 5.41 23.92
N MET A 184 8.10 5.39 24.90
CA MET A 184 9.47 5.88 24.69
C MET A 184 10.21 5.04 23.63
N ASN A 185 10.06 3.71 23.67
CA ASN A 185 10.67 2.81 22.69
C ASN A 185 10.12 3.03 21.27
N LEU A 186 8.82 3.31 21.14
CA LEU A 186 8.16 3.59 19.86
C LEU A 186 8.55 4.96 19.29
N ARG A 187 8.88 5.95 20.13
CA ARG A 187 9.39 7.26 19.67
C ARG A 187 10.84 7.20 19.19
N GLY A 188 11.64 6.30 19.75
CA GLY A 188 13.08 6.25 19.51
C GLY A 188 13.82 7.49 20.05
N ASP A 189 15.06 7.67 19.61
CA ASP A 189 15.94 8.78 20.03
C ASP A 189 16.21 9.82 18.92
N GLY A 190 15.55 9.67 17.76
CA GLY A 190 15.68 10.54 16.59
C GLY A 190 17.05 10.46 15.91
N LYS A 191 17.83 9.38 16.13
CA LYS A 191 19.20 9.27 15.62
C LYS A 191 19.50 7.91 14.98
N GLY A 192 20.35 7.95 13.96
CA GLY A 192 20.89 6.76 13.31
C GLY A 192 19.95 6.13 12.27
N GLU A 193 20.50 5.19 11.53
CA GLU A 193 19.76 4.46 10.49
C GLU A 193 18.90 3.36 11.15
N LEU A 194 17.58 3.43 10.94
CA LEU A 194 16.63 2.46 11.45
C LEU A 194 16.77 1.12 10.70
N LYS A 195 16.65 0.02 11.45
CA LYS A 195 16.85 -1.34 10.98
C LYS A 195 15.53 -2.10 10.87
N GLU A 196 15.53 -3.20 10.14
CA GLU A 196 14.34 -4.01 9.85
C GLU A 196 13.52 -4.38 11.10
N TRP A 197 14.18 -4.66 12.23
CA TRP A 197 13.52 -5.08 13.47
C TRP A 197 13.05 -3.92 14.35
N ASP A 198 13.37 -2.67 13.98
CA ASP A 198 12.99 -1.50 14.75
C ASP A 198 11.49 -1.21 14.61
N ARG A 199 10.94 -0.62 15.67
CA ARG A 199 9.51 -0.25 15.78
C ARG A 199 9.38 1.26 16.04
N VAL A 200 10.34 2.03 15.54
CA VAL A 200 10.44 3.47 15.79
C VAL A 200 9.62 4.22 14.76
N TYR A 201 8.68 5.03 15.25
CA TYR A 201 7.84 5.93 14.48
C TYR A 201 8.38 7.35 14.67
N ASP A 202 8.78 7.99 13.58
CA ASP A 202 9.26 9.37 13.58
C ASP A 202 8.95 10.07 12.26
N TYR A 203 9.06 11.39 12.25
CA TYR A 203 8.74 12.22 11.09
C TYR A 203 9.99 12.54 10.28
N ALA A 204 9.83 12.57 8.96
CA ALA A 204 10.78 13.12 8.02
C ALA A 204 10.03 13.91 6.93
N TYR A 205 10.71 14.90 6.35
CA TYR A 205 10.20 15.55 5.14
C TYR A 205 10.34 14.61 3.94
N TYR A 206 9.60 14.87 2.86
CA TYR A 206 9.72 14.14 1.58
C TYR A 206 10.99 14.60 0.82
N ASN A 207 12.16 14.47 1.44
CA ASN A 207 13.48 14.75 0.86
C ASN A 207 14.12 13.51 0.21
N ASP A 208 13.41 12.39 0.15
CA ASP A 208 13.83 11.09 -0.41
C ASP A 208 13.34 10.87 -1.86
N LEU A 209 12.56 11.79 -2.42
CA LEU A 209 12.00 11.68 -3.78
C LEU A 209 13.00 12.04 -4.88
N GLY A 210 13.96 12.91 -4.57
CA GLY A 210 14.87 13.55 -5.52
C GLY A 210 16.01 12.65 -6.03
N SER A 211 17.05 13.27 -6.57
CA SER A 211 18.31 12.60 -6.89
C SER A 211 19.45 13.32 -6.17
N PRO A 212 20.17 12.67 -5.24
CA PRO A 212 21.17 13.32 -4.38
C PRO A 212 22.31 13.96 -5.19
N ASP A 213 22.60 13.45 -6.40
CA ASP A 213 23.60 14.02 -7.31
C ASP A 213 23.24 15.43 -7.82
N LYS A 214 21.98 15.86 -7.67
CA LYS A 214 21.47 17.15 -8.18
C LYS A 214 21.04 18.12 -7.07
N ASP A 215 20.78 17.63 -5.87
CA ASP A 215 20.37 18.43 -4.72
C ASP A 215 21.02 17.90 -3.44
N PRO A 216 21.92 18.67 -2.79
CA PRO A 216 22.63 18.24 -1.58
C PRO A 216 21.72 18.09 -0.35
N ASN A 217 20.48 18.59 -0.40
CA ASN A 217 19.48 18.41 0.67
C ASN A 217 18.61 17.15 0.47
N SER A 218 18.74 16.47 -0.67
CA SER A 218 18.04 15.22 -0.94
C SER A 218 18.76 14.03 -0.33
N GLU A 219 18.02 13.09 0.24
CA GLU A 219 18.57 11.84 0.75
C GLU A 219 19.01 10.90 -0.39
N SER A 220 19.97 10.02 -0.08
CA SER A 220 20.38 8.99 -1.02
C SER A 220 19.32 7.90 -1.13
N ARG A 221 18.95 7.57 -2.37
CA ARG A 221 17.94 6.56 -2.65
C ARG A 221 18.50 5.16 -2.63
N LEU A 222 17.65 4.21 -2.24
CA LEU A 222 17.88 2.81 -2.51
C LEU A 222 17.88 2.57 -4.03
N PRO A 223 18.65 1.59 -4.55
CA PRO A 223 18.51 1.15 -5.95
C PRO A 223 17.04 0.90 -6.28
N LEU A 224 16.57 1.25 -7.47
CA LEU A 224 15.14 1.22 -7.83
C LEU A 224 14.46 -0.15 -7.59
N LEU A 225 15.22 -1.24 -7.75
CA LEU A 225 14.76 -2.62 -7.51
C LEU A 225 14.85 -3.07 -6.05
N SER A 226 15.47 -2.26 -5.18
CA SER A 226 15.52 -2.50 -3.74
C SER A 226 14.31 -1.84 -3.07
N LEU A 227 13.35 -2.67 -2.67
CA LEU A 227 12.11 -2.25 -2.03
C LEU A 227 12.17 -2.33 -0.50
N ASN A 228 13.38 -2.46 0.05
CA ASN A 228 13.64 -2.52 1.48
C ASN A 228 13.71 -1.12 2.12
N ILE A 229 12.77 -0.24 1.76
CA ILE A 229 12.59 1.03 2.49
C ILE A 229 12.13 0.72 3.92
N TYR A 230 12.65 1.49 4.88
CA TYR A 230 12.26 1.31 6.27
C TYR A 230 10.82 1.77 6.48
N VAL A 231 10.07 0.93 7.16
CA VAL A 231 8.87 1.29 7.92
C VAL A 231 8.94 0.51 9.24
N PRO A 232 8.31 0.98 10.33
CA PRO A 232 8.23 0.24 11.59
C PRO A 232 7.80 -1.20 11.32
N ARG A 233 8.46 -2.17 11.95
CA ARG A 233 8.39 -3.58 11.51
C ARG A 233 6.97 -4.14 11.38
N ASP A 234 6.08 -3.70 12.27
CA ASP A 234 4.69 -4.17 12.34
C ASP A 234 3.77 -3.49 11.30
N GLU A 235 4.22 -2.40 10.65
CA GLU A 235 3.53 -1.72 9.54
C GLU A 235 3.85 -2.34 8.17
N ARG A 236 4.91 -3.16 8.08
CA ARG A 236 5.23 -3.86 6.84
C ARG A 236 4.11 -4.82 6.47
N PHE A 237 3.76 -4.84 5.19
CA PHE A 237 2.78 -5.77 4.62
C PHE A 237 3.04 -7.22 5.06
N SER A 238 1.96 -7.98 5.12
CA SER A 238 2.03 -9.44 5.13
C SER A 238 2.83 -9.91 3.90
N HIS A 239 3.54 -11.04 4.00
CA HIS A 239 4.31 -11.57 2.87
C HIS A 239 3.43 -11.89 1.65
N LEU A 240 2.16 -12.27 1.87
CA LEU A 240 1.18 -12.49 0.81
C LEU A 240 0.91 -11.18 0.06
N LYS A 241 0.53 -10.12 0.79
CA LYS A 241 0.27 -8.79 0.22
C LYS A 241 1.52 -8.19 -0.45
N PHE A 242 2.71 -8.40 0.12
CA PHE A 242 3.97 -7.93 -0.48
C PHE A 242 4.39 -8.72 -1.73
N SER A 243 4.24 -10.05 -1.75
CA SER A 243 4.51 -10.87 -2.93
C SER A 243 3.58 -10.50 -4.08
N ASP A 244 2.30 -10.28 -3.77
CA ASP A 244 1.32 -9.83 -4.74
C ASP A 244 1.70 -8.44 -5.26
N PHE A 245 2.10 -7.50 -4.40
CA PHE A 245 2.66 -6.21 -4.84
C PHE A 245 3.85 -6.33 -5.77
N LEU A 246 4.84 -7.17 -5.42
CA LEU A 246 6.03 -7.38 -6.24
C LEU A 246 5.71 -7.93 -7.62
N ALA A 247 4.83 -8.94 -7.71
CA ALA A 247 4.48 -9.58 -8.97
C ALA A 247 3.88 -8.59 -9.98
N TYR A 248 3.00 -7.69 -9.52
CA TYR A 248 2.36 -6.73 -10.40
C TYR A 248 3.16 -5.42 -10.59
N ALA A 249 3.87 -4.93 -9.57
CA ALA A 249 4.83 -3.84 -9.73
C ALA A 249 5.90 -4.21 -10.77
N LEU A 250 6.31 -5.48 -10.81
CA LEU A 250 7.19 -6.02 -11.85
C LEU A 250 6.53 -6.09 -13.22
N LYS A 251 5.25 -6.51 -13.33
CA LYS A 251 4.48 -6.45 -14.60
C LYS A 251 4.52 -5.03 -15.18
N SER A 252 4.37 -4.02 -14.32
CA SER A 252 4.46 -2.60 -14.70
C SER A 252 5.90 -2.18 -15.04
N LEU A 253 6.90 -2.55 -14.23
CA LEU A 253 8.31 -2.21 -14.45
C LEU A 253 8.90 -2.88 -15.70
N VAL A 254 8.47 -4.10 -16.07
CA VAL A 254 8.87 -4.76 -17.31
C VAL A 254 8.41 -3.96 -18.54
N GLN A 255 7.26 -3.28 -18.45
CA GLN A 255 6.82 -2.32 -19.46
C GLN A 255 7.57 -0.97 -19.36
N VAL A 256 8.11 -0.61 -18.18
CA VAL A 256 8.97 0.58 -17.99
C VAL A 256 10.39 0.36 -18.54
N LEU A 257 10.90 -0.88 -18.60
CA LEU A 257 12.23 -1.21 -19.17
C LEU A 257 12.33 -0.99 -20.71
N VAL A 258 11.28 -0.45 -21.33
CA VAL A 258 11.18 -0.06 -22.75
C VAL A 258 12.27 0.89 -23.28
N PRO A 259 12.98 1.73 -22.49
CA PRO A 259 14.07 2.55 -23.02
C PRO A 259 15.20 1.74 -23.68
N GLU A 260 15.49 0.52 -23.22
CA GLU A 260 16.45 -0.38 -23.92
C GLU A 260 15.83 -1.07 -25.16
N PHE A 261 14.50 -1.08 -25.30
CA PHE A 261 13.80 -1.66 -26.44
C PHE A 261 13.53 -0.67 -27.57
N LYS A 262 13.64 0.65 -27.32
CA LYS A 262 13.60 1.70 -28.35
C LYS A 262 14.64 1.51 -29.46
N SER A 263 15.75 0.82 -29.19
CA SER A 263 16.82 0.62 -30.17
C SER A 263 16.59 -0.56 -31.12
N LEU A 264 15.49 -1.32 -30.99
CA LEU A 264 15.32 -2.62 -31.65
C LEU A 264 14.19 -2.69 -32.70
N CYS A 265 13.48 -1.61 -32.99
CA CYS A 265 12.37 -1.63 -33.96
C CYS A 265 12.20 -0.29 -34.70
N ASP A 266 12.31 -0.32 -36.03
CA ASP A 266 12.21 0.81 -36.96
C ASP A 266 10.76 1.28 -37.27
N LYS A 267 9.79 1.08 -36.36
CA LYS A 267 8.41 1.61 -36.51
C LYS A 267 8.01 2.37 -35.25
N ASN A 268 7.19 3.42 -35.39
CA ASN A 268 6.72 4.29 -34.31
C ASN A 268 5.92 3.52 -33.22
N ILE A 269 6.60 2.84 -32.30
CA ILE A 269 6.04 1.99 -31.22
C ILE A 269 5.32 2.80 -30.11
N ASN A 270 5.07 4.09 -30.29
CA ASN A 270 4.60 4.96 -29.21
C ASN A 270 3.19 5.57 -29.44
N GLU A 271 2.50 5.21 -30.52
CA GLU A 271 1.17 5.74 -30.84
C GLU A 271 0.15 4.61 -31.02
N PHE A 272 -1.12 4.91 -30.77
CA PHE A 272 -2.24 4.13 -31.30
C PHE A 272 -2.65 4.74 -32.63
N ASP A 273 -2.85 3.90 -33.65
CA ASP A 273 -3.29 4.35 -34.97
C ASP A 273 -4.82 4.38 -35.08
N SER A 274 -5.53 3.66 -34.19
CA SER A 274 -6.98 3.58 -34.17
C SER A 274 -7.53 3.24 -32.77
N PHE A 275 -8.82 3.50 -32.55
CA PHE A 275 -9.51 3.04 -31.33
C PHE A 275 -9.58 1.52 -31.21
N GLU A 276 -9.54 0.81 -32.34
CA GLU A 276 -9.45 -0.65 -32.35
C GLU A 276 -8.13 -1.13 -31.73
N ASP A 277 -7.02 -0.41 -31.94
CA ASP A 277 -5.73 -0.73 -31.29
C ASP A 277 -5.82 -0.58 -29.76
N VAL A 278 -6.58 0.41 -29.27
CA VAL A 278 -6.85 0.58 -27.83
C VAL A 278 -7.74 -0.56 -27.32
N LEU A 279 -8.81 -0.91 -28.04
CA LEU A 279 -9.70 -2.01 -27.66
C LEU A 279 -9.00 -3.38 -27.65
N ASN A 280 -8.02 -3.57 -28.54
CA ASN A 280 -7.21 -4.77 -28.63
C ASN A 280 -6.38 -5.06 -27.36
N LEU A 281 -6.14 -4.06 -26.50
CA LEU A 281 -5.55 -4.25 -25.17
C LEU A 281 -6.40 -5.18 -24.28
N TYR A 282 -7.71 -5.20 -24.49
CA TYR A 282 -8.69 -5.94 -23.67
C TYR A 282 -9.36 -7.10 -24.43
N GLU A 283 -9.29 -7.12 -25.76
CA GLU A 283 -9.96 -8.10 -26.61
C GLU A 283 -9.00 -9.11 -27.23
N GLY A 284 -7.78 -8.68 -27.60
CA GLY A 284 -6.76 -9.48 -28.28
C GLY A 284 -5.56 -9.86 -27.41
N SER A 285 -4.71 -10.75 -27.94
CA SER A 285 -3.34 -10.97 -27.43
C SER A 285 -2.41 -9.99 -28.11
N ILE A 286 -1.94 -8.95 -27.40
CA ILE A 286 -0.89 -8.05 -27.91
C ILE A 286 0.31 -8.90 -28.33
N ARG A 287 0.66 -8.93 -29.62
CA ARG A 287 1.86 -9.64 -30.10
C ARG A 287 3.07 -8.76 -29.80
N LEU A 288 3.83 -9.08 -28.75
CA LEU A 288 5.17 -8.51 -28.61
C LEU A 288 6.00 -8.89 -29.85
N PRO A 289 6.85 -7.98 -30.36
CA PRO A 289 7.84 -8.35 -31.35
C PRO A 289 8.64 -9.56 -30.83
N SER A 290 8.81 -10.59 -31.66
CA SER A 290 9.53 -11.83 -31.36
C SER A 290 11.00 -11.65 -30.93
N ALA A 291 11.47 -10.41 -30.80
CA ALA A 291 12.80 -10.01 -30.35
C ALA A 291 12.96 -10.01 -28.82
N ILE A 292 11.88 -10.03 -28.03
CA ILE A 292 11.96 -10.15 -26.56
C ILE A 292 12.21 -11.61 -26.19
N THR A 293 13.48 -12.03 -26.28
CA THR A 293 13.88 -13.36 -25.81
C THR A 293 13.76 -13.38 -24.28
N THR A 294 13.02 -14.35 -23.72
CA THR A 294 12.91 -14.68 -22.28
C THR A 294 14.25 -14.69 -21.54
N LYS A 295 15.35 -14.88 -22.26
CA LYS A 295 16.74 -14.84 -21.78
C LYS A 295 17.23 -13.43 -21.37
N LYS A 296 16.75 -12.35 -22.01
CA LYS A 296 17.12 -10.95 -21.65
C LYS A 296 16.37 -10.48 -20.40
N LEU A 297 15.07 -10.76 -20.29
CA LEU A 297 14.29 -10.48 -19.07
C LEU A 297 14.89 -11.15 -17.83
N ARG A 298 15.36 -12.39 -17.97
CA ARG A 298 16.00 -13.16 -16.89
C ARG A 298 17.28 -12.51 -16.34
N ASN A 299 17.97 -11.69 -17.14
CA ASN A 299 19.22 -11.06 -16.76
C ASN A 299 19.02 -9.67 -16.11
N CYS A 300 17.87 -9.02 -16.36
CA CYS A 300 17.54 -7.69 -15.86
C CYS A 300 16.75 -7.72 -14.54
N ILE A 301 16.26 -8.90 -14.15
CA ILE A 301 15.31 -9.07 -13.04
C ILE A 301 15.86 -10.15 -12.09
N PRO A 302 15.81 -9.95 -10.75
CA PRO A 302 16.17 -10.98 -9.78
C PRO A 302 15.47 -12.32 -10.02
N GLY A 303 16.15 -13.43 -9.71
CA GLY A 303 15.66 -14.78 -10.04
C GLY A 303 14.31 -15.17 -9.43
N GLU A 304 13.99 -14.64 -8.24
CA GLU A 304 12.71 -14.84 -7.54
C GLU A 304 11.56 -14.10 -8.25
N MET A 305 11.82 -12.86 -8.66
CA MET A 305 10.91 -12.01 -9.43
C MET A 305 10.61 -12.59 -10.84
N PHE A 306 11.60 -13.22 -11.49
CA PHE A 306 11.40 -13.90 -12.77
C PHE A 306 10.52 -15.17 -12.65
N LYS A 307 10.56 -15.89 -11.52
CA LYS A 307 9.71 -17.08 -11.31
C LYS A 307 8.23 -16.68 -11.21
N GLU A 308 7.90 -15.66 -10.43
CA GLU A 308 6.52 -15.16 -10.30
C GLU A 308 5.96 -14.66 -11.64
N LEU A 309 6.83 -14.04 -12.44
CA LEU A 309 6.51 -13.59 -13.78
C LEU A 309 6.15 -14.75 -14.74
N VAL A 310 6.80 -15.92 -14.61
CA VAL A 310 6.62 -17.10 -15.48
C VAL A 310 5.55 -18.08 -14.98
N ARG A 311 5.02 -17.89 -13.76
CA ARG A 311 3.99 -18.78 -13.17
C ARG A 311 2.63 -18.71 -13.87
N ASN A 312 2.34 -17.65 -14.62
CA ASN A 312 1.13 -17.55 -15.44
C ASN A 312 1.35 -18.13 -16.83
N ASP A 313 0.51 -19.10 -17.18
CA ASP A 313 0.27 -19.76 -18.45
C ASP A 313 1.04 -19.12 -19.62
N GLY A 314 2.11 -19.79 -20.07
CA GLY A 314 3.18 -19.28 -20.93
C GLY A 314 2.83 -18.71 -22.32
N GLU A 315 1.59 -18.24 -22.56
CA GLU A 315 1.15 -17.59 -23.80
C GLU A 315 0.17 -16.39 -23.62
N ARG A 316 -0.24 -15.98 -22.41
CA ARG A 316 -1.29 -14.92 -22.21
C ARG A 316 -0.87 -13.68 -21.41
N PHE A 317 0.37 -13.25 -21.60
CA PHE A 317 1.02 -12.26 -20.74
C PHE A 317 0.47 -10.81 -20.80
N LEU A 318 -0.45 -10.47 -21.71
CA LEU A 318 -0.73 -9.08 -22.11
C LEU A 318 -2.19 -8.69 -22.29
N LYS A 319 -3.14 -9.52 -21.85
CA LYS A 319 -4.57 -9.16 -21.93
C LYS A 319 -5.01 -8.48 -20.64
N PHE A 320 -5.39 -7.21 -20.73
CA PHE A 320 -5.98 -6.50 -19.61
C PHE A 320 -7.45 -6.92 -19.40
N PRO A 321 -7.94 -6.98 -18.14
CA PRO A 321 -9.37 -7.09 -17.87
C PRO A 321 -10.16 -5.98 -18.58
N LYS A 322 -11.34 -6.27 -19.12
CA LYS A 322 -12.14 -5.22 -19.77
C LYS A 322 -12.63 -4.22 -18.71
N PRO A 323 -12.35 -2.90 -18.81
CA PRO A 323 -12.83 -1.88 -17.88
C PRO A 323 -14.35 -1.73 -17.91
N ASP A 324 -14.96 -1.45 -16.76
CA ASP A 324 -16.43 -1.40 -16.61
C ASP A 324 -17.08 -0.38 -17.53
N VAL A 325 -16.45 0.79 -17.70
CA VAL A 325 -16.97 1.90 -18.53
C VAL A 325 -17.18 1.52 -20.01
N ILE A 326 -16.51 0.48 -20.50
CA ILE A 326 -16.68 -0.03 -21.87
C ILE A 326 -17.26 -1.46 -21.92
N LYS A 327 -17.64 -2.05 -20.78
CA LYS A 327 -18.13 -3.43 -20.74
C LYS A 327 -19.40 -3.59 -21.57
N GLU A 328 -20.40 -2.76 -21.28
CA GLU A 328 -21.73 -2.81 -21.89
C GLU A 328 -21.81 -2.03 -23.21
N ASP A 329 -21.20 -0.84 -23.27
CA ASP A 329 -21.19 0.03 -24.45
C ASP A 329 -19.79 0.62 -24.67
N LYS A 330 -19.18 0.35 -25.82
CA LYS A 330 -17.80 0.77 -26.13
C LYS A 330 -17.66 2.26 -26.48
N SER A 331 -18.78 2.97 -26.64
CA SER A 331 -18.85 4.36 -27.11
C SER A 331 -19.52 5.32 -26.14
N ALA A 332 -20.29 4.82 -25.16
CA ALA A 332 -21.04 5.64 -24.20
C ALA A 332 -20.18 6.65 -23.43
N TRP A 333 -18.90 6.36 -23.21
CA TRP A 333 -17.92 7.28 -22.61
C TRP A 333 -17.76 8.61 -23.38
N ARG A 334 -18.06 8.64 -24.68
CA ARG A 334 -17.99 9.86 -25.53
C ARG A 334 -19.17 10.81 -25.32
N THR A 335 -20.23 10.37 -24.67
CA THR A 335 -21.45 11.17 -24.51
C THR A 335 -21.20 12.35 -23.57
N ASP A 336 -22.01 13.40 -23.72
CA ASP A 336 -21.97 14.54 -22.80
C ASP A 336 -22.58 14.17 -21.45
N GLU A 337 -23.55 13.27 -21.46
CA GLU A 337 -24.18 12.68 -20.29
C GLU A 337 -23.16 11.95 -19.41
N GLU A 338 -22.33 11.06 -19.97
CA GLU A 338 -21.32 10.36 -19.17
C GLU A 338 -20.24 11.31 -18.65
N PHE A 339 -19.77 12.23 -19.50
CA PHE A 339 -18.79 13.23 -19.10
C PHE A 339 -19.27 14.08 -17.91
N GLY A 340 -20.53 14.51 -17.90
CA GLY A 340 -21.14 15.21 -16.77
C GLY A 340 -21.39 14.30 -15.55
N ARG A 341 -21.84 13.05 -15.79
CA ARG A 341 -22.18 12.09 -14.72
C ARG A 341 -20.96 11.65 -13.92
N GLU A 342 -19.81 11.45 -14.56
CA GLU A 342 -18.59 11.04 -13.86
C GLU A 342 -18.13 12.06 -12.81
N MET A 343 -18.53 13.33 -12.92
CA MET A 343 -18.27 14.34 -11.88
C MET A 343 -19.07 14.09 -10.59
N LEU A 344 -20.10 13.24 -10.63
CA LEU A 344 -20.95 12.85 -9.50
C LEU A 344 -20.73 11.40 -9.04
N ALA A 345 -20.35 10.52 -9.97
CA ALA A 345 -20.35 9.07 -9.77
C ALA A 345 -19.16 8.33 -10.43
N GLY A 346 -18.20 9.07 -10.99
CA GLY A 346 -16.97 8.52 -11.56
C GLY A 346 -15.87 8.37 -10.52
N VAL A 347 -14.61 8.39 -10.99
CA VAL A 347 -13.42 8.21 -10.15
C VAL A 347 -13.06 9.45 -9.30
N ASN A 348 -13.48 10.65 -9.73
CA ASN A 348 -13.20 11.91 -9.02
C ASN A 348 -14.48 12.71 -8.66
N PRO A 349 -15.39 12.13 -7.87
CA PRO A 349 -16.70 12.72 -7.64
C PRO A 349 -16.68 13.80 -6.55
N VAL A 350 -15.54 14.43 -6.25
CA VAL A 350 -15.33 15.26 -5.04
C VAL A 350 -15.04 16.74 -5.35
N ILE A 351 -14.94 17.14 -6.62
CA ILE A 351 -14.48 18.49 -7.00
C ILE A 351 -15.60 19.43 -7.44
N ILE A 352 -16.64 18.90 -8.10
CA ILE A 352 -17.71 19.73 -8.65
C ILE A 352 -18.32 20.65 -7.60
N SER A 353 -18.56 21.91 -7.97
CA SER A 353 -19.07 22.94 -7.07
C SER A 353 -20.21 23.73 -7.72
N ARG A 354 -21.04 24.38 -6.91
CA ARG A 354 -22.11 25.24 -7.42
C ARG A 354 -21.52 26.55 -7.94
N LEU A 355 -21.88 26.92 -9.16
CA LEU A 355 -21.53 28.22 -9.73
C LEU A 355 -22.43 29.30 -9.11
N ARG A 356 -21.82 30.26 -8.41
CA ARG A 356 -22.55 31.29 -7.65
C ARG A 356 -22.69 32.62 -8.40
N GLU A 357 -21.74 32.90 -9.28
CA GLU A 357 -21.67 34.13 -10.06
C GLU A 357 -21.25 33.82 -11.49
N PHE A 358 -21.60 34.71 -12.41
CA PHE A 358 -21.29 34.54 -13.83
C PHE A 358 -20.86 35.89 -14.45
N PRO A 359 -19.78 35.93 -15.25
CA PRO A 359 -18.90 34.81 -15.60
C PRO A 359 -18.12 34.26 -14.39
N PRO A 360 -17.63 33.00 -14.42
CA PRO A 360 -16.78 32.47 -13.36
C PRO A 360 -15.56 33.38 -13.11
N THR A 361 -15.23 33.64 -11.84
CA THR A 361 -14.10 34.48 -11.45
C THR A 361 -13.00 33.67 -10.76
N SER A 362 -11.75 34.06 -11.00
CA SER A 362 -10.58 33.48 -10.34
C SER A 362 -10.36 34.08 -8.95
N LYS A 363 -9.82 33.27 -8.04
CA LYS A 363 -9.33 33.65 -6.70
C LYS A 363 -7.82 33.90 -6.66
N LEU A 364 -7.13 33.79 -7.79
CA LEU A 364 -5.70 34.13 -7.87
C LEU A 364 -5.47 35.61 -7.54
N ASP A 365 -4.32 35.92 -6.92
CA ASP A 365 -3.97 37.31 -6.61
C ASP A 365 -3.82 38.11 -7.91
N THR A 366 -4.76 39.03 -8.14
CA THR A 366 -4.76 39.93 -9.31
C THR A 366 -3.49 40.76 -9.46
N ARG A 367 -2.72 40.99 -8.38
CA ARG A 367 -1.43 41.70 -8.45
C ARG A 367 -0.31 40.83 -9.02
N GLU A 368 -0.41 39.52 -8.82
CA GLU A 368 0.58 38.54 -9.28
C GLU A 368 0.22 37.93 -10.64
N PHE A 369 -1.08 37.73 -10.88
CA PHE A 369 -1.61 37.00 -12.04
C PHE A 369 -2.48 37.88 -12.96
N GLY A 370 -2.76 39.14 -12.62
CA GLY A 370 -3.63 39.98 -13.47
C GLY A 370 -5.09 39.53 -13.47
N ASN A 371 -5.85 39.90 -14.50
CA ASN A 371 -7.27 39.56 -14.61
C ASN A 371 -7.47 38.16 -15.20
N HIS A 372 -8.02 37.25 -14.40
CA HIS A 372 -8.37 35.87 -14.78
C HIS A 372 -9.89 35.62 -14.80
N THR A 373 -10.70 36.68 -14.96
CA THR A 373 -12.14 36.54 -15.18
C THR A 373 -12.39 35.70 -16.42
N SER A 374 -13.26 34.70 -16.31
CA SER A 374 -13.58 33.78 -17.41
C SER A 374 -14.14 34.52 -18.63
N THR A 375 -13.82 34.02 -19.82
CA THR A 375 -14.33 34.58 -21.09
C THR A 375 -15.62 33.91 -21.58
N ILE A 376 -16.19 32.96 -20.83
CA ILE A 376 -17.49 32.36 -21.14
C ILE A 376 -18.58 33.42 -21.04
N THR A 377 -19.34 33.63 -22.13
CA THR A 377 -20.44 34.60 -22.17
C THR A 377 -21.80 33.93 -21.96
N LYS A 378 -22.83 34.72 -21.61
CA LYS A 378 -24.19 34.20 -21.41
C LYS A 378 -24.75 33.67 -22.73
N GLU A 379 -24.51 34.40 -23.82
CA GLU A 379 -25.00 34.08 -25.16
C GLU A 379 -24.51 32.70 -25.62
N GLN A 380 -23.25 32.35 -25.33
CA GLN A 380 -22.66 31.07 -25.69
C GLN A 380 -23.34 29.87 -25.03
N ILE A 381 -23.82 30.01 -23.79
CA ILE A 381 -24.36 28.88 -23.03
C ILE A 381 -25.89 28.83 -23.00
N GLU A 382 -26.58 29.97 -23.09
CA GLU A 382 -28.05 30.03 -22.96
C GLU A 382 -28.79 29.26 -24.06
N GLU A 383 -28.20 29.12 -25.26
CA GLU A 383 -28.77 28.30 -26.35
C GLU A 383 -28.91 26.83 -25.95
N ASN A 384 -28.00 26.34 -25.10
CA ASN A 384 -27.95 24.94 -24.66
C ASN A 384 -28.62 24.70 -23.29
N MET A 385 -29.25 25.72 -22.71
CA MET A 385 -29.82 25.70 -21.35
C MET A 385 -31.32 25.35 -21.29
N ASN A 386 -31.88 24.69 -22.30
CA ASN A 386 -33.28 24.27 -22.34
C ASN A 386 -34.27 25.43 -22.11
N GLY A 387 -33.93 26.63 -22.62
CA GLY A 387 -34.73 27.85 -22.46
C GLY A 387 -34.52 28.63 -21.15
N LEU A 388 -33.70 28.13 -20.21
CA LEU A 388 -33.33 28.87 -19.00
C LEU A 388 -32.31 29.96 -19.30
N LYS A 389 -32.46 31.10 -18.64
CA LYS A 389 -31.45 32.17 -18.62
C LYS A 389 -30.42 31.94 -17.52
N VAL A 390 -29.17 32.40 -17.71
CA VAL A 390 -28.08 32.21 -16.73
C VAL A 390 -28.49 32.71 -15.33
N ASP A 391 -29.07 33.90 -15.26
CA ASP A 391 -29.47 34.50 -13.97
C ASP A 391 -30.61 33.73 -13.30
N GLN A 392 -31.46 33.03 -14.07
CA GLN A 392 -32.50 32.16 -13.52
C GLN A 392 -31.90 30.85 -13.02
N ALA A 393 -30.96 30.27 -13.76
CA ALA A 393 -30.27 29.05 -13.38
C ALA A 393 -29.40 29.23 -12.12
N ILE A 394 -28.71 30.36 -11.95
CA ILE A 394 -28.00 30.68 -10.71
C ILE A 394 -28.98 30.79 -9.54
N ARG A 395 -30.05 31.59 -9.68
CA ARG A 395 -31.05 31.78 -8.60
C ARG A 395 -31.75 30.49 -8.19
N SER A 396 -31.92 29.57 -9.13
CA SER A 396 -32.52 28.25 -8.90
C SER A 396 -31.50 27.17 -8.51
N ASN A 397 -30.22 27.51 -8.34
CA ASN A 397 -29.13 26.60 -7.99
C ASN A 397 -28.88 25.48 -9.01
N ARG A 398 -29.01 25.78 -10.30
CA ARG A 398 -28.90 24.81 -11.39
C ARG A 398 -27.60 24.89 -12.18
N LEU A 399 -26.74 25.88 -11.93
CA LEU A 399 -25.42 25.96 -12.55
C LEU A 399 -24.33 25.43 -11.62
N PHE A 400 -23.49 24.58 -12.18
CA PHE A 400 -22.36 23.94 -11.51
C PHE A 400 -21.10 24.15 -12.35
N ILE A 401 -19.94 23.97 -11.72
CA ILE A 401 -18.64 24.14 -12.34
C ILE A 401 -17.65 23.10 -11.83
N LEU A 402 -16.90 22.50 -12.76
CA LEU A 402 -15.64 21.82 -12.48
C LEU A 402 -14.52 22.81 -12.82
N ASP A 403 -13.86 23.35 -11.79
CA ASP A 403 -12.88 24.42 -11.94
C ASP A 403 -11.49 23.96 -11.51
N HIS A 404 -10.63 23.68 -12.50
CA HIS A 404 -9.22 23.35 -12.31
C HIS A 404 -8.30 24.55 -12.59
N HIS A 405 -8.87 25.71 -12.95
CA HIS A 405 -8.08 26.83 -13.46
C HIS A 405 -7.10 27.36 -12.42
N ASP A 406 -7.59 27.70 -11.22
CA ASP A 406 -6.78 28.37 -10.20
C ASP A 406 -5.68 27.47 -9.64
N ALA A 407 -5.93 26.16 -9.56
CA ALA A 407 -4.94 25.20 -9.10
C ALA A 407 -3.79 25.05 -10.11
N LEU A 408 -4.09 25.10 -11.41
CA LEU A 408 -3.12 24.77 -12.47
C LEU A 408 -2.44 25.99 -13.08
N MET A 409 -3.10 27.14 -13.14
CA MET A 409 -2.58 28.35 -13.79
C MET A 409 -1.17 28.75 -13.31
N PRO A 410 -0.83 28.69 -12.00
CA PRO A 410 0.52 29.02 -11.53
C PRO A 410 1.63 28.09 -12.05
N TYR A 411 1.26 26.87 -12.47
CA TYR A 411 2.20 25.85 -12.95
C TYR A 411 2.17 25.65 -14.46
N LEU A 412 1.21 26.25 -15.16
CA LEU A 412 0.90 25.89 -16.54
C LEU A 412 2.06 26.17 -17.51
N THR A 413 2.80 27.26 -17.32
CA THR A 413 4.02 27.57 -18.10
C THR A 413 5.11 26.50 -17.89
N LYS A 414 5.32 26.07 -16.64
CA LYS A 414 6.32 25.04 -16.30
C LYS A 414 5.93 23.71 -16.94
N ILE A 415 4.68 23.30 -16.79
CA ILE A 415 4.15 22.04 -17.32
C ILE A 415 4.23 22.02 -18.85
N ASN A 416 3.82 23.10 -19.52
CA ASN A 416 3.86 23.20 -20.98
C ASN A 416 5.28 23.30 -21.56
N SER A 417 6.30 23.54 -20.73
CA SER A 417 7.71 23.43 -21.13
C SER A 417 8.19 21.98 -21.26
N THR A 418 7.39 21.00 -20.86
CA THR A 418 7.68 19.57 -21.02
C THR A 418 7.11 19.04 -22.35
N THR A 419 7.06 17.72 -22.54
CA THR A 419 6.34 17.10 -23.67
C THR A 419 4.82 17.25 -23.55
N THR A 420 4.30 17.58 -22.37
CA THR A 420 2.89 17.92 -22.14
C THR A 420 2.53 19.24 -22.83
N LYS A 421 1.31 19.31 -23.36
CA LYS A 421 0.65 20.54 -23.81
C LYS A 421 -0.77 20.52 -23.26
N THR A 422 -1.03 21.32 -22.24
CA THR A 422 -2.29 21.33 -21.50
C THR A 422 -2.77 22.75 -21.24
N TYR A 423 -3.99 22.86 -20.72
CA TYR A 423 -4.67 24.09 -20.38
C TYR A 423 -5.05 24.08 -18.90
N ALA A 424 -5.34 25.25 -18.36
CA ALA A 424 -6.13 25.40 -17.14
C ALA A 424 -7.60 25.41 -17.56
N THR A 425 -8.37 24.39 -17.15
CA THR A 425 -9.75 24.20 -17.65
C THR A 425 -10.82 24.62 -16.66
N ARG A 426 -11.94 25.12 -17.19
CA ARG A 426 -13.22 25.25 -16.48
C ARG A 426 -14.33 24.63 -17.29
N THR A 427 -15.17 23.81 -16.66
CA THR A 427 -16.36 23.23 -17.30
C THR A 427 -17.61 23.71 -16.59
N VAL A 428 -18.52 24.38 -17.31
CA VAL A 428 -19.82 24.82 -16.78
C VAL A 428 -20.88 23.79 -17.11
N LEU A 429 -21.71 23.42 -16.13
CA LEU A 429 -22.74 22.39 -16.25
C LEU A 429 -24.11 22.90 -15.79
N LEU A 430 -25.17 22.44 -16.45
CA LEU A 430 -26.56 22.62 -16.05
C LEU A 430 -27.10 21.36 -15.39
N LEU A 431 -27.70 21.50 -14.21
CA LEU A 431 -28.54 20.47 -13.62
C LEU A 431 -29.91 20.46 -14.31
N GLN A 432 -30.22 19.39 -15.02
CA GLN A 432 -31.47 19.19 -15.77
C GLN A 432 -32.65 18.78 -14.87
N ASP A 433 -33.87 18.81 -15.39
CA ASP A 433 -35.09 18.50 -14.60
C ASP A 433 -35.15 17.03 -14.18
N ASP A 434 -34.48 16.18 -14.96
CA ASP A 434 -34.31 14.76 -14.67
C ASP A 434 -33.11 14.46 -13.76
N ARG A 435 -32.53 15.51 -13.13
CA ARG A 435 -31.42 15.47 -12.15
C ARG A 435 -30.05 15.11 -12.72
N THR A 436 -29.92 14.98 -14.04
CA THR A 436 -28.62 14.76 -14.71
C THR A 436 -27.86 16.08 -14.92
N LEU A 437 -26.54 16.00 -15.13
CA LEU A 437 -25.72 17.15 -15.49
C LEU A 437 -25.46 17.20 -17.00
N LYS A 438 -25.73 18.35 -17.60
CA LYS A 438 -25.43 18.64 -19.01
C LYS A 438 -24.27 19.64 -19.09
N PRO A 439 -23.12 19.30 -19.71
CA PRO A 439 -22.07 20.27 -19.96
C PRO A 439 -22.55 21.36 -20.94
N LEU A 440 -22.23 22.62 -20.65
CA LEU A 440 -22.63 23.78 -21.44
C LEU A 440 -21.46 24.44 -22.17
N ALA A 441 -20.29 24.47 -21.52
CA ALA A 441 -19.07 25.04 -22.08
C ALA A 441 -17.83 24.50 -21.38
N ILE A 442 -16.71 24.48 -22.12
CA ILE A 442 -15.37 24.25 -21.59
C ILE A 442 -14.49 25.44 -21.99
N GLU A 443 -13.92 26.11 -21.00
CA GLU A 443 -12.89 27.15 -21.19
C GLU A 443 -11.51 26.50 -21.11
N LEU A 444 -10.69 26.71 -22.14
CA LEU A 444 -9.28 26.32 -22.19
C LEU A 444 -8.41 27.57 -22.06
N SER A 445 -7.81 27.77 -20.89
CA SER A 445 -6.99 28.95 -20.59
C SER A 445 -5.50 28.65 -20.64
N LEU A 446 -4.72 29.57 -21.20
CA LEU A 446 -3.25 29.61 -21.12
C LEU A 446 -2.79 30.88 -20.42
N PRO A 447 -1.58 30.90 -19.81
CA PRO A 447 -0.98 32.13 -19.32
C PRO A 447 -0.76 33.08 -20.48
N HIS A 448 -0.95 34.38 -20.26
CA HIS A 448 -0.75 35.35 -21.33
C HIS A 448 0.70 35.31 -21.87
N PRO A 449 0.94 35.44 -23.19
CA PRO A 449 2.28 35.34 -23.78
C PRO A 449 3.30 36.37 -23.24
N GLN A 450 2.82 37.50 -22.73
CA GLN A 450 3.66 38.54 -22.09
C GLN A 450 3.99 38.23 -20.61
N GLY A 451 3.53 37.11 -20.08
CA GLY A 451 3.75 36.66 -18.71
C GLY A 451 2.47 36.65 -17.87
N GLN A 452 2.51 35.89 -16.77
CA GLN A 452 1.34 35.58 -15.94
C GLN A 452 0.64 36.82 -15.37
N ARG A 453 1.34 37.94 -15.13
CA ARG A 453 0.75 39.19 -14.62
C ARG A 453 -0.28 39.84 -15.56
N HIS A 454 -0.33 39.39 -16.81
CA HIS A 454 -1.26 39.92 -17.82
C HIS A 454 -2.56 39.09 -17.92
N GLY A 455 -2.80 38.15 -17.00
CA GLY A 455 -3.99 37.30 -17.02
C GLY A 455 -3.84 36.05 -17.86
N ALA A 456 -4.98 35.52 -18.30
CA ALA A 456 -5.06 34.37 -19.20
C ALA A 456 -5.52 34.77 -20.61
N VAL A 457 -5.10 33.97 -21.60
CA VAL A 457 -5.73 33.91 -22.92
C VAL A 457 -6.58 32.65 -22.95
N SER A 458 -7.90 32.82 -23.07
CA SER A 458 -8.88 31.74 -23.01
C SER A 458 -9.58 31.54 -24.34
N LYS A 459 -9.88 30.28 -24.67
CA LYS A 459 -10.84 29.91 -25.72
C LYS A 459 -12.00 29.13 -25.10
N VAL A 460 -13.21 29.39 -25.56
CA VAL A 460 -14.43 28.75 -25.06
C VAL A 460 -14.98 27.84 -26.14
N PHE A 461 -15.27 26.60 -25.76
CA PHE A 461 -15.84 25.58 -26.63
C PHE A 461 -17.22 25.18 -26.08
N THR A 462 -18.19 25.00 -26.96
CA THR A 462 -19.57 24.62 -26.62
C THR A 462 -19.92 23.27 -27.26
N PRO A 463 -20.92 22.54 -26.75
CA PRO A 463 -21.36 21.28 -27.34
C PRO A 463 -21.70 21.41 -28.84
N ALA A 464 -21.23 20.45 -29.62
CA ALA A 464 -21.56 20.24 -31.02
C ALA A 464 -21.56 18.73 -31.30
N GLU A 465 -22.46 18.27 -32.16
CA GLU A 465 -22.63 16.85 -32.49
C GLU A 465 -22.04 16.49 -33.86
N ASP A 466 -22.09 17.42 -34.81
CA ASP A 466 -21.75 17.19 -36.22
C ASP A 466 -20.44 17.88 -36.62
N GLY A 467 -19.86 17.38 -37.72
CA GLY A 467 -18.73 18.03 -38.39
C GLY A 467 -17.44 18.03 -37.58
N VAL A 468 -16.53 18.94 -37.95
CA VAL A 468 -15.25 19.12 -37.23
C VAL A 468 -15.46 19.74 -35.86
N GLU A 469 -16.54 20.52 -35.70
CA GLU A 469 -16.94 21.16 -34.46
C GLU A 469 -17.25 20.11 -33.37
N GLY A 470 -17.91 19.01 -33.72
CA GLY A 470 -18.11 17.87 -32.81
C GLY A 470 -16.79 17.24 -32.37
N SER A 471 -15.82 17.11 -33.27
CA SER A 471 -14.48 16.61 -32.96
C SER A 471 -13.70 17.57 -32.05
N VAL A 472 -13.81 18.88 -32.29
CA VAL A 472 -13.24 19.93 -31.43
C VAL A 472 -13.86 19.87 -30.02
N TRP A 473 -15.17 19.65 -29.91
CA TRP A 473 -15.85 19.49 -28.63
C TRP A 473 -15.35 18.25 -27.87
N GLN A 474 -15.19 17.11 -28.54
CA GLN A 474 -14.61 15.91 -27.93
C GLN A 474 -13.18 16.13 -27.44
N LEU A 475 -12.35 16.87 -28.18
CA LEU A 475 -11.02 17.28 -27.71
C LEU A 475 -11.09 18.21 -26.49
N ALA A 476 -12.02 19.17 -26.45
CA ALA A 476 -12.20 20.05 -25.30
C ALA A 476 -12.54 19.24 -24.03
N LYS A 477 -13.43 18.24 -24.14
CA LYS A 477 -13.72 17.29 -23.05
C LYS A 477 -12.48 16.50 -22.63
N ALA A 478 -11.67 16.04 -23.59
CA ALA A 478 -10.42 15.34 -23.28
C ALA A 478 -9.43 16.23 -22.50
N TYR A 479 -9.27 17.51 -22.84
CA TYR A 479 -8.42 18.42 -22.06
C TYR A 479 -8.92 18.62 -20.63
N ALA A 480 -10.23 18.78 -20.45
CA ALA A 480 -10.84 18.86 -19.12
C ALA A 480 -10.63 17.54 -18.33
N ALA A 481 -10.77 16.39 -18.99
CA ALA A 481 -10.52 15.09 -18.38
C ALA A 481 -9.04 14.85 -18.04
N VAL A 482 -8.09 15.41 -18.81
CA VAL A 482 -6.64 15.40 -18.48
C VAL A 482 -6.37 16.18 -17.20
N ASN A 483 -6.91 17.39 -17.07
CA ASN A 483 -6.81 18.18 -15.85
C ASN A 483 -7.38 17.40 -14.66
N ASP A 484 -8.60 16.87 -14.82
CA ASP A 484 -9.27 16.14 -13.75
C ASP A 484 -8.56 14.83 -13.37
N SER A 485 -7.98 14.10 -14.31
CA SER A 485 -7.23 12.87 -14.02
C SER A 485 -5.92 13.15 -13.29
N GLY A 486 -5.19 14.21 -13.65
CA GLY A 486 -3.98 14.59 -12.91
C GLY A 486 -4.30 15.16 -11.52
N TYR A 487 -5.37 15.96 -11.39
CA TYR A 487 -5.83 16.47 -10.11
C TYR A 487 -6.37 15.36 -9.20
N HIS A 488 -7.13 14.42 -9.75
CA HIS A 488 -7.60 13.22 -9.07
C HIS A 488 -6.43 12.46 -8.45
N GLN A 489 -5.46 12.04 -9.25
CA GLN A 489 -4.37 11.19 -8.77
C GLN A 489 -3.49 11.89 -7.73
N LEU A 490 -3.14 13.14 -8.00
CA LEU A 490 -2.17 13.87 -7.18
C LEU A 490 -2.76 14.48 -5.92
N ILE A 491 -4.00 14.98 -6.03
CA ILE A 491 -4.63 15.78 -4.97
C ILE A 491 -5.72 15.00 -4.27
N SER A 492 -6.72 14.52 -5.02
CA SER A 492 -7.90 13.89 -4.40
C SER A 492 -7.56 12.52 -3.81
N HIS A 493 -6.68 11.78 -4.48
CA HIS A 493 -6.18 10.48 -4.07
C HIS A 493 -4.92 10.63 -3.20
N TRP A 494 -3.76 10.91 -3.79
CA TRP A 494 -2.49 10.93 -3.04
C TRP A 494 -2.48 11.92 -1.86
N LEU A 495 -2.70 13.23 -2.11
CA LEU A 495 -2.58 14.24 -1.06
C LEU A 495 -3.65 14.05 0.01
N ASN A 496 -4.92 14.07 -0.38
CA ASN A 496 -6.05 14.14 0.55
C ASN A 496 -6.40 12.79 1.22
N THR A 497 -5.68 11.71 0.91
CA THR A 497 -5.80 10.42 1.62
C THR A 497 -4.45 9.92 2.12
N HIS A 498 -3.58 9.41 1.23
CA HIS A 498 -2.28 8.84 1.58
C HIS A 498 -1.38 9.78 2.39
N ALA A 499 -1.10 10.97 1.87
CA ALA A 499 -0.10 11.86 2.48
C ALA A 499 -0.62 12.51 3.77
N VAL A 500 -1.88 12.94 3.80
CA VAL A 500 -2.45 13.59 5.00
C VAL A 500 -2.72 12.62 6.14
N ILE A 501 -2.95 11.33 5.88
CA ILE A 501 -3.26 10.37 6.97
C ILE A 501 -1.98 9.87 7.68
N GLU A 502 -0.85 9.77 6.98
CA GLU A 502 0.41 9.22 7.52
C GLU A 502 0.90 9.93 8.81
N PRO A 503 0.83 11.26 8.95
CA PRO A 503 1.13 11.95 10.21
C PRO A 503 0.28 11.49 11.41
N PHE A 504 -0.99 11.15 11.20
CA PHE A 504 -1.86 10.64 12.26
C PHE A 504 -1.41 9.24 12.71
N ILE A 505 -0.91 8.40 11.79
CA ILE A 505 -0.40 7.06 12.10
C ILE A 505 0.84 7.17 12.99
N ILE A 506 1.78 8.05 12.60
CA ILE A 506 3.02 8.29 13.33
C ILE A 506 2.70 8.79 14.74
N ALA A 507 1.89 9.84 14.88
CA ALA A 507 1.52 10.39 16.19
C ALA A 507 0.79 9.36 17.06
N THR A 508 -0.12 8.57 16.48
CA THR A 508 -0.90 7.57 17.22
C THR A 508 0.01 6.54 17.89
N ASN A 509 0.98 5.99 17.15
CA ASN A 509 1.91 5.01 17.71
C ASN A 509 2.94 5.63 18.67
N ARG A 510 3.23 6.94 18.55
CA ARG A 510 4.17 7.65 19.43
C ARG A 510 3.57 8.11 20.75
N GLN A 511 2.29 8.48 20.75
CA GLN A 511 1.65 9.20 21.85
C GLN A 511 0.54 8.42 22.55
N LEU A 512 -0.13 7.49 21.87
CA LEU A 512 -1.21 6.71 22.47
C LEU A 512 -0.76 5.27 22.73
N SER A 513 -0.84 4.82 23.98
CA SER A 513 -0.56 3.43 24.33
C SER A 513 -1.52 2.48 23.61
N VAL A 514 -1.09 1.23 23.36
CA VAL A 514 -1.99 0.15 22.87
C VAL A 514 -3.19 -0.12 23.81
N LEU A 515 -3.09 0.31 25.08
CA LEU A 515 -4.17 0.27 26.06
C LEU A 515 -5.19 1.42 25.90
N HIS A 516 -4.82 2.49 25.20
CA HIS A 516 -5.60 3.71 25.08
C HIS A 516 -6.85 3.47 24.21
N PRO A 517 -8.04 3.95 24.61
CA PRO A 517 -9.26 3.74 23.82
C PRO A 517 -9.15 4.33 22.41
N ILE A 518 -8.63 5.55 22.28
CA ILE A 518 -8.47 6.17 20.94
C ILE A 518 -7.48 5.40 20.06
N TYR A 519 -6.38 4.84 20.60
CA TYR A 519 -5.52 3.93 19.82
C TYR A 519 -6.33 2.76 19.26
N LYS A 520 -7.11 2.10 20.10
CA LYS A 520 -7.94 0.96 19.68
C LYS A 520 -9.06 1.34 18.70
N LEU A 521 -9.51 2.59 18.70
CA LEU A 521 -10.49 3.09 17.75
C LEU A 521 -9.87 3.32 16.37
N VAL A 522 -8.73 4.03 16.30
CA VAL A 522 -8.17 4.50 15.02
C VAL A 522 -7.16 3.52 14.39
N GLN A 523 -6.47 2.68 15.17
CA GLN A 523 -5.42 1.80 14.66
C GLN A 523 -5.86 0.86 13.51
N PRO A 524 -7.08 0.28 13.51
CA PRO A 524 -7.54 -0.53 12.38
C PRO A 524 -7.57 0.23 11.06
N HIS A 525 -7.65 1.56 11.12
CA HIS A 525 -7.75 2.45 9.97
C HIS A 525 -6.38 2.87 9.41
N PHE A 526 -5.28 2.39 9.99
CA PHE A 526 -3.91 2.77 9.62
C PHE A 526 -3.07 1.63 9.07
N ARG A 527 -3.52 0.38 9.28
CA ARG A 527 -2.84 -0.83 8.78
C ARG A 527 -2.44 -0.67 7.32
N ASP A 528 -1.20 -1.07 7.02
CA ASP A 528 -0.60 -1.11 5.67
C ASP A 528 -0.32 0.27 5.04
N THR A 529 -0.89 1.37 5.54
CA THR A 529 -0.75 2.71 4.90
C THR A 529 0.68 3.24 4.87
N MET A 530 1.45 3.12 5.95
CA MET A 530 2.85 3.56 5.94
C MET A 530 3.70 2.78 4.94
N ASN A 531 3.42 1.48 4.77
CA ASN A 531 4.19 0.64 3.86
C ASN A 531 3.86 0.93 2.39
N ILE A 532 2.58 1.14 2.03
CA ILE A 532 2.24 1.57 0.67
C ILE A 532 2.81 2.95 0.36
N ASN A 533 2.78 3.89 1.31
CA ASN A 533 3.36 5.23 1.13
C ASN A 533 4.87 5.16 0.92
N ALA A 534 5.58 4.35 1.70
CA ALA A 534 7.01 4.16 1.54
C ALA A 534 7.37 3.54 0.17
N LEU A 535 6.59 2.56 -0.28
CA LEU A 535 6.74 2.00 -1.63
C LEU A 535 6.45 3.05 -2.71
N ALA A 536 5.40 3.85 -2.54
CA ALA A 536 5.07 4.93 -3.46
C ALA A 536 6.21 5.95 -3.57
N ARG A 537 6.83 6.35 -2.45
CA ARG A 537 8.03 7.21 -2.45
C ARG A 537 9.19 6.60 -3.21
N GLN A 538 9.36 5.28 -3.16
CA GLN A 538 10.48 4.60 -3.82
C GLN A 538 10.30 4.39 -5.32
N ILE A 539 9.08 4.07 -5.80
CA ILE A 539 8.85 3.67 -7.21
C ILE A 539 7.80 4.48 -7.99
N LEU A 540 6.89 5.18 -7.29
CA LEU A 540 5.74 5.83 -7.93
C LEU A 540 5.96 7.34 -8.07
N ILE A 541 6.16 8.04 -6.95
CA ILE A 541 6.17 9.50 -6.87
C ILE A 541 7.58 10.11 -6.81
N ASN A 542 8.61 9.27 -6.89
CA ASN A 542 9.98 9.74 -7.01
C ASN A 542 10.26 10.43 -8.35
N ALA A 543 11.36 11.19 -8.40
CA ALA A 543 11.91 11.74 -9.63
C ALA A 543 12.14 10.62 -10.66
N GLY A 544 11.58 10.81 -11.87
CA GLY A 544 11.58 9.81 -12.95
C GLY A 544 10.72 8.57 -12.69
N GLY A 545 9.89 8.57 -11.65
CA GLY A 545 8.98 7.50 -11.29
C GLY A 545 7.79 7.36 -12.25
N VAL A 546 6.92 6.40 -11.96
CA VAL A 546 5.77 6.08 -12.80
C VAL A 546 4.79 7.26 -12.87
N LEU A 547 4.54 7.96 -11.75
CA LEU A 547 3.61 9.09 -11.72
C LEU A 547 4.10 10.23 -12.65
N GLU A 548 5.35 10.68 -12.47
CA GLU A 548 5.92 11.74 -13.33
C GLU A 548 5.94 11.37 -14.82
N SER A 549 5.97 10.08 -15.14
CA SER A 549 6.01 9.59 -16.52
C SER A 549 4.62 9.45 -17.16
N THR A 550 3.55 9.42 -16.35
CA THR A 550 2.21 9.02 -16.81
C THR A 550 1.12 10.07 -16.58
N VAL A 551 1.37 11.14 -15.81
CA VAL A 551 0.43 12.25 -15.65
C VAL A 551 0.99 13.59 -16.17
N PHE A 552 0.08 14.47 -16.59
CA PHE A 552 0.42 15.73 -17.26
C PHE A 552 1.39 16.66 -16.50
N PRO A 553 1.38 16.77 -15.15
CA PRO A 553 2.29 17.67 -14.44
C PRO A 553 3.77 17.27 -14.56
N ALA A 554 4.04 16.02 -14.96
CA ALA A 554 5.38 15.45 -15.07
C ALA A 554 6.22 15.71 -13.81
N LYS A 555 7.47 16.15 -13.97
CA LYS A 555 8.41 16.47 -12.88
C LYS A 555 7.96 17.58 -11.89
N TYR A 556 6.85 18.27 -12.18
CA TYR A 556 6.29 19.30 -11.29
C TYR A 556 5.14 18.76 -10.42
N ALA A 557 4.81 17.47 -10.51
CA ALA A 557 3.69 16.87 -9.80
C ALA A 557 3.77 17.09 -8.28
N MET A 558 4.87 16.68 -7.64
CA MET A 558 4.98 16.79 -6.18
C MET A 558 5.07 18.25 -5.69
N GLU A 559 5.65 19.14 -6.50
CA GLU A 559 5.68 20.58 -6.23
C GLU A 559 4.25 21.17 -6.25
N LEU A 560 3.45 20.82 -7.27
CA LEU A 560 2.05 21.23 -7.38
C LEU A 560 1.22 20.72 -6.19
N SER A 561 1.41 19.46 -5.79
CA SER A 561 0.73 18.88 -4.62
C SER A 561 1.00 19.67 -3.34
N ALA A 562 2.27 20.01 -3.09
CA ALA A 562 2.67 20.81 -1.93
C ALA A 562 2.06 22.23 -1.95
N VAL A 563 1.94 22.86 -3.12
CA VAL A 563 1.27 24.17 -3.24
C VAL A 563 -0.23 24.05 -2.94
N VAL A 564 -0.90 23.02 -3.45
CA VAL A 564 -2.33 22.80 -3.19
C VAL A 564 -2.59 22.50 -1.72
N TYR A 565 -1.71 21.76 -1.04
CA TYR A 565 -1.79 21.48 0.40
C TYR A 565 -1.89 22.73 1.28
N LYS A 566 -1.36 23.88 0.84
CA LYS A 566 -1.51 25.15 1.58
C LYS A 566 -2.97 25.51 1.83
N ASN A 567 -3.88 25.12 0.94
CA ASN A 567 -5.32 25.36 1.05
C ASN A 567 -6.09 24.19 1.69
N TRP A 568 -5.42 23.12 2.10
CA TRP A 568 -6.05 22.01 2.82
C TRP A 568 -6.51 22.46 4.21
N VAL A 569 -7.67 21.98 4.65
CA VAL A 569 -8.30 22.35 5.92
C VAL A 569 -8.89 21.11 6.54
N PHE A 570 -8.41 20.70 7.72
CA PHE A 570 -8.78 19.42 8.33
C PHE A 570 -10.28 19.30 8.61
N PRO A 571 -10.98 20.26 9.25
CA PRO A 571 -12.42 20.16 9.47
C PRO A 571 -13.25 20.08 8.19
N GLU A 572 -12.74 20.63 7.08
CA GLU A 572 -13.43 20.60 5.78
C GLU A 572 -13.29 19.26 5.06
N GLN A 573 -12.49 18.33 5.59
CA GLN A 573 -12.45 16.94 5.11
C GLN A 573 -13.67 16.12 5.60
N ALA A 574 -14.45 16.67 6.53
CA ALA A 574 -15.74 16.11 6.90
C ALA A 574 -16.71 16.20 5.71
N LEU A 575 -17.29 15.08 5.27
CA LEU A 575 -18.16 15.07 4.08
C LEU A 575 -19.28 16.12 4.14
N PRO A 576 -20.04 16.29 5.25
CA PRO A 576 -21.05 17.34 5.31
C PRO A 576 -20.47 18.76 5.14
N ALA A 577 -19.29 19.02 5.69
CA ALA A 577 -18.63 20.32 5.58
C ALA A 577 -18.13 20.58 4.15
N ASP A 578 -17.53 19.57 3.50
CA ASP A 578 -17.12 19.63 2.10
C ASP A 578 -18.30 19.94 1.16
N LEU A 579 -19.42 19.20 1.29
CA LEU A 579 -20.60 19.38 0.45
C LEU A 579 -21.19 20.81 0.58
N LEU A 580 -21.20 21.35 1.80
CA LEU A 580 -21.63 22.72 2.07
C LEU A 580 -20.63 23.75 1.51
N LYS A 581 -19.33 23.52 1.67
CA LYS A 581 -18.25 24.37 1.14
C LYS A 581 -18.33 24.49 -0.38
N ARG A 582 -18.43 23.36 -1.08
CA ARG A 582 -18.60 23.31 -2.55
C ARG A 582 -19.95 23.87 -2.99
N GLY A 583 -20.89 24.05 -2.06
CA GLY A 583 -22.22 24.58 -2.33
C GLY A 583 -23.12 23.60 -3.09
N VAL A 584 -22.77 22.31 -3.08
CA VAL A 584 -23.61 21.23 -3.63
C VAL A 584 -24.66 20.75 -2.62
N ALA A 585 -24.61 21.27 -1.40
CA ALA A 585 -25.62 21.13 -0.36
C ALA A 585 -25.93 22.47 0.32
N VAL A 586 -27.06 22.54 1.00
CA VAL A 586 -27.43 23.65 1.90
C VAL A 586 -27.82 23.10 3.27
N PRO A 587 -27.62 23.86 4.36
CA PRO A 587 -28.08 23.43 5.68
C PRO A 587 -29.60 23.24 5.70
N ASP A 588 -30.08 22.13 6.28
CA ASP A 588 -31.50 21.86 6.50
C ASP A 588 -31.64 20.92 7.70
N SER A 589 -32.00 21.48 8.86
CA SER A 589 -32.14 20.74 10.11
C SER A 589 -33.29 19.73 10.12
N ARG A 590 -34.15 19.72 9.09
CA ARG A 590 -35.23 18.74 8.93
C ARG A 590 -34.75 17.45 8.26
N GLN A 591 -33.58 17.47 7.62
CA GLN A 591 -32.98 16.29 6.99
C GLN A 591 -32.17 15.50 8.02
N SER A 592 -32.09 14.19 7.87
CA SER A 592 -31.37 13.29 8.80
C SER A 592 -29.89 13.66 8.97
N HIS A 593 -29.28 14.21 7.92
CA HIS A 593 -27.87 14.57 7.88
C HIS A 593 -27.62 16.06 8.16
N GLY A 594 -28.66 16.83 8.54
CA GLY A 594 -28.58 18.27 8.81
C GLY A 594 -28.37 19.15 7.57
N LEU A 595 -28.41 18.56 6.37
CA LEU A 595 -28.26 19.24 5.09
C LEU A 595 -29.16 18.62 4.01
N ARG A 596 -29.45 19.42 2.98
CA ARG A 596 -30.16 19.00 1.77
C ARG A 596 -29.24 19.17 0.56
N LEU A 597 -29.06 18.10 -0.21
CA LEU A 597 -28.33 18.16 -1.48
C LEU A 597 -29.08 19.01 -2.50
N LEU A 598 -28.34 19.76 -3.31
CA LEU A 598 -28.89 20.51 -4.45
C LEU A 598 -28.97 19.65 -5.71
N ILE A 599 -28.12 18.64 -5.81
CA ILE A 599 -28.24 17.54 -6.77
C ILE A 599 -28.75 16.32 -5.99
N GLU A 600 -30.04 16.05 -6.08
CA GLU A 600 -30.69 14.98 -5.30
C GLU A 600 -30.11 13.59 -5.63
N ASP A 601 -29.81 13.35 -6.90
CA ASP A 601 -29.19 12.12 -7.41
C ASP A 601 -27.68 12.30 -7.60
N TYR A 602 -26.95 12.62 -6.52
CA TYR A 602 -25.50 12.67 -6.50
C TYR A 602 -24.96 11.43 -5.78
N PRO A 603 -24.60 10.35 -6.51
CA PRO A 603 -24.40 9.03 -5.89
C PRO A 603 -23.31 9.00 -4.81
N TYR A 604 -22.16 9.65 -5.04
CA TYR A 604 -21.12 9.80 -4.02
C TYR A 604 -21.62 10.49 -2.74
N ALA A 605 -22.32 11.61 -2.87
CA ALA A 605 -22.79 12.37 -1.73
C ALA A 605 -23.92 11.64 -0.97
N VAL A 606 -24.85 11.02 -1.70
CA VAL A 606 -25.97 10.28 -1.11
C VAL A 606 -25.49 9.08 -0.33
N ASP A 607 -24.64 8.24 -0.92
CA ASP A 607 -24.11 7.05 -0.27
C ASP A 607 -23.13 7.44 0.83
N GLY A 608 -22.27 8.44 0.57
CA GLY A 608 -21.27 8.93 1.50
C GLY A 608 -21.87 9.49 2.79
N LEU A 609 -23.00 10.20 2.73
CA LEU A 609 -23.65 10.72 3.93
C LEU A 609 -24.18 9.61 4.85
N GLU A 610 -24.64 8.49 4.27
CA GLU A 610 -25.04 7.31 5.06
C GLU A 610 -23.85 6.67 5.76
N ILE A 611 -22.73 6.51 5.05
CA ILE A 611 -21.48 5.97 5.61
C ILE A 611 -20.91 6.89 6.68
N TRP A 612 -20.83 8.20 6.40
CA TRP A 612 -20.40 9.22 7.35
C TRP A 612 -21.23 9.18 8.63
N SER A 613 -22.56 9.13 8.52
CA SER A 613 -23.46 9.06 9.67
C SER A 613 -23.25 7.77 10.49
N ALA A 614 -23.03 6.63 9.83
CA ALA A 614 -22.73 5.37 10.50
C ALA A 614 -21.41 5.43 11.28
N ILE A 615 -20.34 5.97 10.66
CA ILE A 615 -19.04 6.18 11.32
C ILE A 615 -19.19 7.13 12.50
N LYS A 616 -19.85 8.28 12.31
CA LYS A 616 -20.05 9.28 13.36
C LYS A 616 -20.78 8.70 14.56
N THR A 617 -21.85 7.95 14.33
CA THR A 617 -22.63 7.29 15.39
C THR A 617 -21.78 6.28 16.16
N TRP A 618 -21.00 5.46 15.44
CA TRP A 618 -20.05 4.51 16.05
C TRP A 618 -19.04 5.22 16.96
N VAL A 619 -18.40 6.28 16.44
CA VAL A 619 -17.40 7.05 17.17
C VAL A 619 -18.03 7.78 18.37
N GLU A 620 -19.23 8.34 18.22
CA GLU A 620 -19.98 8.98 19.31
C GLU A 620 -20.25 8.00 20.46
N GLU A 621 -20.82 6.83 20.18
CA GLU A 621 -21.09 5.81 21.19
C GLU A 621 -19.80 5.33 21.87
N TYR A 622 -18.73 5.12 21.10
CA TYR A 622 -17.43 4.70 21.61
C TYR A 622 -16.79 5.75 22.51
N CYS A 623 -16.71 7.00 22.06
CA CYS A 623 -16.13 8.11 22.83
C CYS A 623 -16.95 8.43 24.07
N ALA A 624 -18.28 8.34 24.01
CA ALA A 624 -19.15 8.59 25.16
C ALA A 624 -18.93 7.58 26.31
N PHE A 625 -18.58 6.34 25.98
CA PHE A 625 -18.26 5.32 26.98
C PHE A 625 -16.98 5.65 27.76
N TYR A 626 -15.89 6.00 27.08
CA TYR A 626 -14.59 6.25 27.72
C TYR A 626 -14.44 7.68 28.26
N TYR A 627 -15.09 8.66 27.64
CA TYR A 627 -14.99 10.08 27.98
C TYR A 627 -16.37 10.67 28.33
N PRO A 628 -17.07 10.20 29.38
CA PRO A 628 -18.40 10.70 29.73
C PRO A 628 -18.44 12.19 30.08
N THR A 629 -17.29 12.83 30.30
CA THR A 629 -17.17 14.27 30.58
C THR A 629 -16.04 14.89 29.78
N ASN A 630 -16.19 16.17 29.43
CA ASN A 630 -15.13 16.95 28.77
C ASN A 630 -13.87 17.07 29.65
N GLU A 631 -13.99 16.95 30.97
CA GLU A 631 -12.84 16.97 31.87
C GLU A 631 -11.90 15.78 31.64
N LEU A 632 -12.44 14.59 31.36
CA LEU A 632 -11.62 13.43 31.02
C LEU A 632 -10.85 13.61 29.71
N VAL A 633 -11.41 14.33 28.73
CA VAL A 633 -10.69 14.68 27.48
C VAL A 633 -9.53 15.63 27.78
N ARG A 634 -9.77 16.67 28.59
CA ARG A 634 -8.76 17.68 28.96
C ARG A 634 -7.62 17.13 29.79
N ASN A 635 -7.92 16.19 30.69
CA ASN A 635 -6.94 15.62 31.62
C ASN A 635 -6.21 14.39 31.04
N ASP A 636 -6.56 13.95 29.84
CA ASP A 636 -5.88 12.84 29.16
C ASP A 636 -4.58 13.32 28.50
N ASN A 637 -3.47 13.16 29.22
CA ASN A 637 -2.17 13.63 28.76
C ASN A 637 -1.68 12.94 27.48
N GLU A 638 -2.03 11.67 27.24
CA GLU A 638 -1.67 10.98 25.99
C GLU A 638 -2.46 11.57 24.82
N LEU A 639 -3.77 11.76 24.99
CA LEU A 639 -4.61 12.37 23.97
C LEU A 639 -4.18 13.82 23.63
N GLN A 640 -3.90 14.63 24.66
CA GLN A 640 -3.42 16.00 24.45
C GLN A 640 -2.05 16.01 23.74
N SER A 641 -1.13 15.10 24.10
CA SER A 641 0.18 14.99 23.42
C SER A 641 0.04 14.52 21.98
N TRP A 642 -0.83 13.54 21.72
CA TRP A 642 -1.16 13.04 20.40
C TRP A 642 -1.63 14.16 19.47
N TRP A 643 -2.63 14.91 19.91
CA TRP A 643 -3.19 15.99 19.12
C TRP A 643 -2.22 17.16 18.93
N THR A 644 -1.49 17.52 19.99
CA THR A 644 -0.43 18.53 19.93
C THR A 644 0.66 18.16 18.94
N GLU A 645 1.10 16.90 18.91
CA GLU A 645 2.13 16.44 17.98
C GLU A 645 1.64 16.41 16.53
N ILE A 646 0.40 15.96 16.28
CA ILE A 646 -0.22 16.03 14.94
C ILE A 646 -0.20 17.47 14.42
N ARG A 647 -0.69 18.42 15.22
CA ARG A 647 -0.79 19.82 14.81
C ARG A 647 0.58 20.46 14.61
N ASN A 648 1.50 20.27 15.55
CA ASN A 648 2.75 21.04 15.61
C ASN A 648 3.91 20.41 14.86
N VAL A 649 3.88 19.10 14.64
CA VAL A 649 4.94 18.34 13.96
C VAL A 649 4.39 17.70 12.69
N GLY A 650 3.40 16.82 12.82
CA GLY A 650 2.88 16.02 11.71
C GLY A 650 2.35 16.86 10.53
N HIS A 651 1.53 17.87 10.84
CA HIS A 651 1.07 18.91 9.92
C HIS A 651 1.66 20.28 10.31
N GLY A 652 2.92 20.29 10.77
CA GLY A 652 3.57 21.45 11.40
C GLY A 652 3.66 22.71 10.52
N ASP A 653 3.58 22.56 9.20
CA ASP A 653 3.51 23.68 8.24
C ASP A 653 2.22 24.48 8.36
N LYS A 654 1.20 23.92 9.01
CA LYS A 654 -0.14 24.50 9.18
C LYS A 654 -0.54 24.61 10.66
N LYS A 655 0.41 24.51 11.58
CA LYS A 655 0.18 24.55 13.04
C LYS A 655 -0.53 25.82 13.53
N ASP A 656 -0.30 26.94 12.86
CA ASP A 656 -0.81 28.26 13.27
C ASP A 656 -2.21 28.57 12.70
N GLU A 657 -2.77 27.65 11.91
CA GLU A 657 -4.10 27.82 11.34
C GLU A 657 -5.19 27.79 12.43
N PRO A 658 -6.20 28.69 12.38
CA PRO A 658 -7.18 28.86 13.46
C PRO A 658 -8.27 27.78 13.49
N TRP A 659 -8.34 26.93 12.47
CA TRP A 659 -9.41 25.94 12.31
C TRP A 659 -9.11 24.60 12.98
N TRP A 660 -7.92 24.40 13.56
CA TRP A 660 -7.61 23.18 14.28
C TRP A 660 -8.56 23.02 15.47
N PRO A 661 -9.24 21.86 15.64
CA PRO A 661 -9.92 21.54 16.88
C PRO A 661 -9.02 21.74 18.09
N GLU A 662 -9.54 22.28 19.19
CA GLU A 662 -8.76 22.52 20.42
C GLU A 662 -8.55 21.23 21.24
N MET A 663 -9.30 20.16 20.92
CA MET A 663 -9.28 18.88 21.63
C MET A 663 -9.60 19.01 23.12
N GLN A 664 -10.58 19.84 23.47
CA GLN A 664 -10.97 20.10 24.87
C GLN A 664 -12.32 19.48 25.25
N THR A 665 -13.06 18.98 24.26
CA THR A 665 -14.40 18.43 24.43
C THR A 665 -14.54 17.06 23.77
N GLN A 666 -15.52 16.29 24.24
CA GLN A 666 -15.89 15.02 23.59
C GLN A 666 -16.32 15.27 22.14
N ALA A 667 -16.99 16.39 21.85
CA ALA A 667 -17.41 16.74 20.50
C ALA A 667 -16.21 16.94 19.56
N ASP A 668 -15.15 17.63 20.01
CA ASP A 668 -13.91 17.80 19.25
C ASP A 668 -13.27 16.44 18.93
N LEU A 669 -13.17 15.58 19.95
CA LEU A 669 -12.61 14.24 19.82
C LEU A 669 -13.39 13.37 18.84
N THR A 670 -14.72 13.31 19.01
CA THR A 670 -15.62 12.56 18.14
C THR A 670 -15.53 13.04 16.70
N GLN A 671 -15.60 14.35 16.47
CA GLN A 671 -15.53 14.91 15.12
C GLN A 671 -14.17 14.59 14.47
N THR A 672 -13.08 14.74 15.23
CA THR A 672 -11.71 14.46 14.77
C THR A 672 -11.53 12.99 14.39
N CYS A 673 -11.92 12.05 15.25
CA CYS A 673 -11.86 10.61 14.95
C CYS A 673 -12.77 10.24 13.78
N THR A 674 -13.95 10.85 13.65
CA THR A 674 -14.85 10.63 12.49
C THR A 674 -14.18 11.05 11.19
N ILE A 675 -13.52 12.22 11.16
CA ILE A 675 -12.78 12.70 9.97
C ILE A 675 -11.65 11.74 9.61
N ILE A 676 -10.83 11.33 10.60
CA ILE A 676 -9.71 10.40 10.38
C ILE A 676 -10.19 9.08 9.78
N ILE A 677 -11.24 8.49 10.35
CA ILE A 677 -11.81 7.22 9.86
C ILE A 677 -12.42 7.40 8.47
N TRP A 678 -13.12 8.51 8.22
CA TRP A 678 -13.70 8.82 6.91
C TRP A 678 -12.62 8.93 5.83
N ILE A 679 -11.54 9.69 6.08
CA ILE A 679 -10.42 9.84 5.15
C ILE A 679 -9.80 8.48 4.84
N ALA A 680 -9.49 7.72 5.90
CA ALA A 680 -8.78 6.45 5.79
C ALA A 680 -9.59 5.35 5.12
N SER A 681 -10.92 5.40 5.18
CA SER A 681 -11.80 4.37 4.65
C SER A 681 -12.58 4.85 3.41
N ALA A 682 -13.75 5.46 3.63
CA ALA A 682 -14.73 5.74 2.59
C ALA A 682 -14.27 6.79 1.57
N LEU A 683 -13.55 7.85 1.99
CA LEU A 683 -13.02 8.83 1.06
C LEU A 683 -12.00 8.19 0.12
N HIS A 684 -11.01 7.49 0.69
CA HIS A 684 -10.02 6.73 -0.09
C HIS A 684 -10.68 5.73 -1.03
N ALA A 685 -11.62 4.92 -0.53
CA ALA A 685 -12.32 3.94 -1.36
C ALA A 685 -13.03 4.58 -2.56
N ALA A 686 -13.73 5.71 -2.34
CA ALA A 686 -14.45 6.43 -3.38
C ALA A 686 -13.55 7.00 -4.49
N VAL A 687 -12.28 7.30 -4.19
CA VAL A 687 -11.32 7.85 -5.17
C VAL A 687 -10.26 6.83 -5.63
N ASN A 688 -10.19 5.64 -5.03
CA ASN A 688 -9.20 4.61 -5.36
C ASN A 688 -9.80 3.47 -6.21
N PHE A 689 -10.85 2.79 -5.75
CA PHE A 689 -11.32 1.55 -6.39
C PHE A 689 -12.10 1.78 -7.70
N GLY A 690 -12.38 3.04 -8.04
CA GLY A 690 -12.93 3.47 -9.34
C GLY A 690 -11.87 3.70 -10.42
N GLN A 691 -10.58 3.67 -10.10
CA GLN A 691 -9.53 3.98 -11.08
C GLN A 691 -9.55 3.03 -12.28
N TYR A 692 -9.53 1.72 -12.06
CA TYR A 692 -9.58 0.77 -13.18
C TYR A 692 -10.97 0.70 -13.85
N PRO A 693 -12.10 0.62 -13.12
CA PRO A 693 -13.43 0.62 -13.72
C PRO A 693 -13.69 1.76 -14.72
N TYR A 694 -13.26 2.98 -14.39
CA TYR A 694 -13.49 4.18 -15.21
C TYR A 694 -12.29 4.59 -16.06
N ALA A 695 -11.09 4.61 -15.47
CA ALA A 695 -9.86 5.07 -16.14
C ALA A 695 -9.03 3.94 -16.74
N GLY A 696 -9.45 2.68 -16.60
CA GLY A 696 -8.81 1.54 -17.28
C GLY A 696 -8.85 1.67 -18.80
N TYR A 697 -9.78 2.45 -19.36
CA TYR A 697 -9.87 2.85 -20.77
C TYR A 697 -9.47 4.32 -20.94
N LEU A 698 -8.20 4.56 -21.27
CA LEU A 698 -7.59 5.90 -21.27
C LEU A 698 -8.30 6.95 -22.13
N PRO A 699 -8.96 6.64 -23.26
CA PRO A 699 -9.72 7.66 -23.97
C PRO A 699 -10.83 8.32 -23.14
N ASN A 700 -11.42 7.59 -22.19
CA ASN A 700 -12.39 8.14 -21.25
C ASN A 700 -11.73 9.07 -20.20
N ARG A 701 -10.58 8.63 -19.66
CA ARG A 701 -9.85 9.36 -18.60
C ARG A 701 -8.38 9.55 -18.99
N PRO A 702 -8.09 10.38 -20.01
CA PRO A 702 -6.72 10.60 -20.45
C PRO A 702 -5.93 11.29 -19.33
N THR A 703 -4.65 10.94 -19.20
CA THR A 703 -3.79 11.44 -18.12
C THR A 703 -2.78 12.48 -18.60
N VAL A 704 -2.53 12.55 -19.91
CA VAL A 704 -1.61 13.49 -20.57
C VAL A 704 -2.24 14.00 -21.85
N SER A 705 -2.07 15.28 -22.13
CA SER A 705 -2.29 15.87 -23.46
C SER A 705 -0.95 16.33 -24.05
N ARG A 706 -0.73 16.10 -25.35
CA ARG A 706 0.58 16.23 -26.02
C ARG A 706 0.61 17.31 -27.10
N ARG A 707 -0.55 17.77 -27.53
CA ARG A 707 -0.74 18.87 -28.49
C ARG A 707 -1.69 19.90 -27.90
N PHE A 708 -1.61 21.13 -28.39
CA PHE A 708 -2.67 22.12 -28.18
C PHE A 708 -3.83 21.86 -29.13
N MET A 709 -4.98 22.48 -28.88
CA MET A 709 -6.13 22.41 -29.76
C MET A 709 -5.72 22.81 -31.19
N PRO A 710 -6.02 22.00 -32.23
CA PRO A 710 -5.73 22.37 -33.60
C PRO A 710 -6.46 23.66 -34.01
N GLU A 711 -5.80 24.50 -34.81
CA GLU A 711 -6.36 25.77 -35.29
C GLU A 711 -6.77 25.68 -36.76
N PRO A 712 -7.89 26.30 -37.19
CA PRO A 712 -8.30 26.30 -38.59
C PRO A 712 -7.18 26.74 -39.55
N GLY A 713 -7.02 26.01 -40.65
CA GLY A 713 -5.97 26.26 -41.65
C GLY A 713 -4.59 25.72 -41.29
N THR A 714 -4.47 24.92 -40.22
CA THR A 714 -3.25 24.18 -39.89
C THR A 714 -3.33 22.71 -40.32
N PRO A 715 -2.19 22.03 -40.58
CA PRO A 715 -2.19 20.60 -40.91
C PRO A 715 -2.83 19.71 -39.84
N ASP A 716 -2.72 20.09 -38.56
CA ASP A 716 -3.34 19.35 -37.45
C ASP A 716 -4.87 19.47 -37.49
N TYR A 717 -5.42 20.58 -37.99
CA TYR A 717 -6.87 20.77 -38.15
C TYR A 717 -7.38 20.02 -39.37
N GLU A 718 -6.63 20.02 -40.49
CA GLU A 718 -6.93 19.17 -41.65
C GLU A 718 -6.91 17.67 -41.27
N GLU A 719 -5.99 17.25 -40.38
CA GLU A 719 -5.99 15.90 -39.80
C GLU A 719 -7.24 15.64 -38.96
N LEU A 720 -7.65 16.59 -38.11
CA LEU A 720 -8.88 16.49 -37.31
C LEU A 720 -10.14 16.38 -38.17
N GLU A 721 -10.22 17.12 -39.28
CA GLU A 721 -11.34 17.05 -40.23
C GLU A 721 -11.40 15.71 -40.96
N ARG A 722 -10.24 15.19 -41.38
CA ARG A 722 -10.14 13.97 -42.18
C ARG A 722 -10.27 12.70 -41.33
N ASP A 723 -9.65 12.70 -40.16
CA ASP A 723 -9.55 11.54 -39.25
C ASP A 723 -9.60 12.01 -37.78
N PRO A 724 -10.81 12.32 -37.28
CA PRO A 724 -10.99 12.80 -35.90
C PRO A 724 -10.43 11.87 -34.84
N ASP A 725 -10.55 10.56 -35.07
CA ASP A 725 -10.15 9.53 -34.11
C ASP A 725 -8.63 9.47 -33.98
N LEU A 726 -7.91 9.52 -35.11
CA LEU A 726 -6.44 9.60 -35.11
C LEU A 726 -5.95 10.90 -34.46
N ALA A 727 -6.57 12.04 -34.78
CA ALA A 727 -6.24 13.33 -34.16
C ALA A 727 -6.44 13.30 -32.64
N PHE A 728 -7.53 12.68 -32.17
CA PHE A 728 -7.80 12.47 -30.75
C PHE A 728 -6.69 11.65 -30.08
N LEU A 729 -6.36 10.47 -30.62
CA LEU A 729 -5.34 9.57 -30.06
C LEU A 729 -3.95 10.20 -30.04
N LYS A 730 -3.58 10.96 -31.08
CA LYS A 730 -2.33 11.74 -31.14
C LYS A 730 -2.28 12.89 -30.13
N THR A 731 -3.44 13.36 -29.66
CA THR A 731 -3.55 14.44 -28.69
C THR A 731 -3.46 13.92 -27.25
N ILE A 732 -4.14 12.82 -26.93
CA ILE A 732 -4.18 12.24 -25.58
C ILE A 732 -2.97 11.34 -25.26
N THR A 733 -2.99 10.63 -24.12
CA THR A 733 -1.91 9.79 -23.61
C THR A 733 -1.36 8.82 -24.66
N ALA A 734 -0.03 8.82 -24.85
CA ALA A 734 0.65 7.94 -25.81
C ALA A 734 0.52 6.45 -25.45
N GLN A 735 0.78 5.55 -26.40
CA GLN A 735 0.59 4.10 -26.21
C GLN A 735 1.41 3.55 -25.04
N LEU A 736 2.70 3.87 -24.96
CA LEU A 736 3.55 3.38 -23.87
C LEU A 736 3.09 3.91 -22.50
N GLN A 737 2.76 5.20 -22.43
CA GLN A 737 2.26 5.81 -21.19
C GLN A 737 0.92 5.20 -20.77
N THR A 738 0.06 4.84 -21.74
CA THR A 738 -1.20 4.13 -21.52
C THR A 738 -0.95 2.76 -20.90
N LEU A 739 -0.05 1.96 -21.47
CA LEU A 739 0.27 0.63 -20.92
C LEU A 739 0.77 0.71 -19.48
N LEU A 740 1.65 1.67 -19.20
CA LEU A 740 2.15 1.94 -17.85
C LEU A 740 1.05 2.39 -16.89
N GLY A 741 0.26 3.38 -17.29
CA GLY A 741 -0.81 3.94 -16.48
C GLY A 741 -1.92 2.92 -16.19
N VAL A 742 -2.38 2.17 -17.20
CA VAL A 742 -3.40 1.11 -17.03
C VAL A 742 -2.89 0.00 -16.13
N SER A 743 -1.63 -0.43 -16.30
CA SER A 743 -1.03 -1.45 -15.44
C SER A 743 -0.97 -0.99 -13.99
N LEU A 744 -0.59 0.27 -13.75
CA LEU A 744 -0.57 0.85 -12.42
C LEU A 744 -1.97 0.81 -11.79
N ILE A 745 -2.96 1.44 -12.42
CA ILE A 745 -4.31 1.53 -11.83
C ILE A 745 -5.03 0.19 -11.74
N GLU A 746 -4.66 -0.81 -12.54
CA GLU A 746 -5.12 -2.21 -12.37
C GLU A 746 -4.71 -2.76 -11.00
N ILE A 747 -3.52 -2.39 -10.52
CA ILE A 747 -2.98 -2.82 -9.23
C ILE A 747 -3.67 -2.07 -8.12
N LEU A 748 -3.72 -0.74 -8.23
CA LEU A 748 -4.25 0.12 -7.17
C LEU A 748 -5.74 -0.14 -6.92
N SER A 749 -6.48 -0.59 -7.94
CA SER A 749 -7.93 -0.83 -7.85
C SER A 749 -8.31 -2.23 -7.35
N ARG A 750 -7.36 -3.07 -6.96
CA ARG A 750 -7.65 -4.42 -6.48
C ARG A 750 -7.84 -4.42 -4.97
N HIS A 751 -8.62 -5.38 -4.48
CA HIS A 751 -8.66 -5.79 -3.08
C HIS A 751 -7.80 -7.04 -2.85
N SER A 752 -7.17 -7.19 -1.68
CA SER A 752 -6.39 -8.37 -1.32
C SER A 752 -7.34 -9.38 -0.70
N THR A 753 -6.91 -10.64 -0.68
CA THR A 753 -7.71 -11.71 -0.05
C THR A 753 -7.70 -11.62 1.48
N ASP A 754 -6.76 -10.87 2.06
CA ASP A 754 -6.65 -10.61 3.50
C ASP A 754 -7.12 -9.19 3.89
N GLU A 755 -7.89 -8.53 3.01
CA GLU A 755 -8.43 -7.20 3.26
C GLU A 755 -9.46 -7.20 4.41
N VAL A 756 -9.51 -6.10 5.16
CA VAL A 756 -10.46 -5.92 6.27
C VAL A 756 -11.34 -4.71 5.96
N TYR A 757 -12.61 -4.96 5.71
CA TYR A 757 -13.57 -3.93 5.32
C TYR A 757 -14.09 -3.14 6.52
N LEU A 758 -14.67 -1.98 6.24
CA LEU A 758 -15.30 -1.10 7.22
C LEU A 758 -16.38 -1.88 7.98
N GLY A 759 -16.34 -1.80 9.31
CA GLY A 759 -17.21 -2.59 10.19
C GLY A 759 -16.74 -4.03 10.45
N GLN A 760 -15.55 -4.40 9.99
CA GLN A 760 -14.86 -5.65 10.34
C GLN A 760 -13.58 -5.36 11.14
N ARG A 761 -13.12 -6.36 11.91
CA ARG A 761 -11.80 -6.37 12.57
C ARG A 761 -11.19 -7.77 12.47
N ASP A 762 -9.85 -7.84 12.37
CA ASP A 762 -9.10 -9.10 12.30
C ASP A 762 -9.31 -10.00 13.53
N ILE A 763 -9.58 -9.40 14.70
CA ILE A 763 -9.76 -10.08 15.97
C ILE A 763 -11.01 -9.51 16.65
N THR A 764 -11.93 -10.38 17.03
CA THR A 764 -13.19 -10.01 17.70
C THR A 764 -12.97 -9.58 19.15
N GLU A 765 -11.99 -10.16 19.85
CA GLU A 765 -11.65 -9.86 21.25
C GLU A 765 -10.61 -8.72 21.40
N TRP A 766 -10.67 -7.70 20.53
CA TRP A 766 -9.75 -6.54 20.54
C TRP A 766 -9.88 -5.66 21.79
N THR A 767 -11.02 -5.73 22.48
CA THR A 767 -11.23 -5.22 23.83
C THR A 767 -11.99 -6.23 24.68
N SER A 768 -11.83 -6.18 26.01
CA SER A 768 -12.69 -6.92 26.96
C SER A 768 -13.90 -6.12 27.43
N ASP A 769 -14.06 -4.87 26.98
CA ASP A 769 -15.19 -4.01 27.34
C ASP A 769 -16.43 -4.33 26.50
N PRO A 770 -17.55 -4.79 27.10
CA PRO A 770 -18.69 -5.30 26.35
C PRO A 770 -19.48 -4.21 25.62
N GLU A 771 -19.58 -2.99 26.16
CA GLU A 771 -20.34 -1.91 25.53
C GLU A 771 -19.71 -1.43 24.22
N PRO A 772 -18.37 -1.20 24.12
CA PRO A 772 -17.70 -0.95 22.84
C PRO A 772 -17.84 -2.08 21.82
N LEU A 773 -17.81 -3.36 22.25
CA LEU A 773 -18.05 -4.49 21.33
C LEU A 773 -19.47 -4.45 20.77
N ALA A 774 -20.47 -4.23 21.62
CA ALA A 774 -21.87 -4.13 21.20
C ALA A 774 -22.13 -2.92 20.29
N ALA A 775 -21.46 -1.78 20.55
CA ALA A 775 -21.52 -0.61 19.67
C ALA A 775 -20.88 -0.91 18.29
N PHE A 776 -19.81 -1.69 18.23
CA PHE A 776 -19.20 -2.10 16.97
C PHE A 776 -20.09 -3.05 16.17
N GLU A 777 -20.81 -3.95 16.85
CA GLU A 777 -21.82 -4.81 16.20
C GLU A 777 -22.98 -4.00 15.61
N ARG A 778 -23.45 -2.95 16.31
CA ARG A 778 -24.45 -2.02 15.77
C ARG A 778 -23.94 -1.28 14.55
N PHE A 779 -22.69 -0.83 14.57
CA PHE A 779 -22.03 -0.21 13.43
C PHE A 779 -21.98 -1.15 12.22
N ALA A 780 -21.50 -2.38 12.41
CA ALA A 780 -21.45 -3.39 11.36
C ALA A 780 -22.85 -3.68 10.80
N LYS A 781 -23.86 -3.83 11.67
CA LYS A 781 -25.25 -4.01 11.23
C LYS A 781 -25.75 -2.83 10.39
N ARG A 782 -25.45 -1.59 10.80
CA ARG A 782 -25.84 -0.39 10.05
C ARG A 782 -25.22 -0.37 8.66
N LEU A 783 -23.96 -0.75 8.51
CA LEU A 783 -23.31 -0.83 7.20
C LEU A 783 -23.98 -1.86 6.28
N LYS A 784 -24.38 -3.03 6.81
CA LYS A 784 -25.13 -4.05 6.05
C LYS A 784 -26.51 -3.54 5.59
N GLU A 785 -27.15 -2.67 6.36
CA GLU A 785 -28.40 -2.00 5.94
C GLU A 785 -28.13 -1.00 4.79
N ILE A 786 -27.01 -0.29 4.84
CA ILE A 786 -26.59 0.67 3.80
C ILE A 786 -26.28 -0.07 2.49
N GLU A 787 -25.61 -1.21 2.55
CA GLU A 787 -25.38 -2.07 1.37
C GLU A 787 -26.68 -2.39 0.63
N LYS A 788 -27.72 -2.80 1.37
CA LYS A 788 -29.03 -3.06 0.79
C LYS A 788 -29.62 -1.80 0.15
N LYS A 789 -29.54 -0.64 0.83
CA LYS A 789 -30.02 0.64 0.30
C LYS A 789 -29.33 1.01 -1.01
N ILE A 790 -28.02 0.82 -1.10
CA ILE A 790 -27.23 1.10 -2.32
C ILE A 790 -27.70 0.21 -3.47
N ILE A 791 -27.90 -1.09 -3.23
CA ILE A 791 -28.42 -2.03 -4.23
C ILE A 791 -29.82 -1.62 -4.68
N ASP A 792 -30.73 -1.34 -3.74
CA ASP A 792 -32.10 -0.92 -4.03
C ASP A 792 -32.12 0.36 -4.88
N MET A 793 -31.25 1.33 -4.57
CA MET A 793 -31.12 2.56 -5.35
C MET A 793 -30.49 2.33 -6.73
N ASN A 794 -29.48 1.46 -6.84
CA ASN A 794 -28.90 1.09 -8.14
C ASN A 794 -29.88 0.34 -9.05
N ASN A 795 -30.92 -0.29 -8.51
CA ASN A 795 -31.94 -0.98 -9.31
C ASN A 795 -33.16 -0.10 -9.64
N ASP A 796 -33.23 1.12 -9.13
CA ASP A 796 -34.35 2.03 -9.34
C ASP A 796 -34.05 3.00 -10.49
N GLU A 797 -34.76 2.82 -11.61
CA GLU A 797 -34.58 3.57 -12.86
C GLU A 797 -34.78 5.10 -12.70
N LYS A 798 -35.38 5.56 -11.61
CA LYS A 798 -35.52 7.00 -11.33
C LYS A 798 -34.18 7.68 -11.01
N TRP A 799 -33.15 6.91 -10.64
CA TRP A 799 -31.83 7.41 -10.27
C TRP A 799 -30.82 7.24 -11.42
N LYS A 800 -30.96 8.09 -12.44
CA LYS A 800 -30.19 7.99 -13.69
C LYS A 800 -28.68 8.09 -13.49
N ASN A 801 -28.21 8.92 -12.56
CA ASN A 801 -26.78 9.15 -12.37
C ASN A 801 -26.05 7.94 -11.77
N ARG A 802 -26.80 6.96 -11.22
CA ARG A 802 -26.24 5.76 -10.61
C ARG A 802 -25.73 4.74 -11.62
N LEU A 803 -26.19 4.76 -12.87
CA LEU A 803 -25.74 3.86 -13.94
C LEU A 803 -25.11 4.62 -15.11
N GLY A 804 -25.76 5.72 -15.53
CA GLY A 804 -25.40 6.42 -16.75
C GLY A 804 -25.61 5.61 -18.03
N PRO A 805 -25.25 6.19 -19.19
CA PRO A 805 -25.27 5.49 -20.47
C PRO A 805 -24.29 4.31 -20.52
N VAL A 806 -23.22 4.32 -19.72
CA VAL A 806 -22.24 3.22 -19.61
C VAL A 806 -22.76 2.01 -18.84
N LYS A 807 -23.92 2.13 -18.17
CA LYS A 807 -24.57 1.08 -17.38
C LYS A 807 -23.69 0.51 -16.25
N VAL A 808 -22.87 1.37 -15.63
CA VAL A 808 -22.00 0.99 -14.52
C VAL A 808 -22.66 1.40 -13.20
N PRO A 809 -23.18 0.47 -12.38
CA PRO A 809 -23.83 0.80 -11.12
C PRO A 809 -22.82 1.40 -10.13
N TYR A 810 -23.17 2.53 -9.50
CA TYR A 810 -22.33 3.17 -8.50
C TYR A 810 -22.24 2.32 -7.23
N THR A 811 -21.09 1.70 -7.02
CA THR A 811 -20.82 0.77 -5.91
C THR A 811 -19.51 1.06 -5.17
N LEU A 812 -18.82 2.17 -5.48
CA LEU A 812 -17.56 2.56 -4.84
C LEU A 812 -17.69 2.83 -3.33
N LEU A 813 -18.89 3.15 -2.86
CA LEU A 813 -19.22 3.32 -1.44
C LEU A 813 -20.07 2.18 -0.87
N PHE A 814 -20.08 1.02 -1.53
CA PHE A 814 -20.66 -0.20 -0.98
C PHE A 814 -19.70 -0.78 0.08
N PRO A 815 -20.08 -0.86 1.37
CA PRO A 815 -19.17 -1.26 2.46
C PRO A 815 -18.48 -2.62 2.26
N ASN A 816 -19.22 -3.62 1.78
CA ASN A 816 -18.80 -5.02 1.72
C ASN A 816 -18.54 -5.66 3.10
N THR A 817 -19.18 -5.15 4.15
CA THR A 817 -19.18 -5.67 5.52
C THR A 817 -19.81 -7.07 5.62
N THR A 818 -20.70 -7.46 4.69
CA THR A 818 -21.23 -8.84 4.63
C THR A 818 -20.27 -9.87 4.07
N ASP A 819 -19.18 -9.44 3.44
CA ASP A 819 -18.30 -10.34 2.73
C ASP A 819 -17.23 -10.94 3.64
N ASP A 820 -17.42 -12.21 3.98
CA ASP A 820 -16.45 -13.04 4.72
C ASP A 820 -15.75 -14.06 3.78
N SER A 821 -15.97 -13.97 2.46
CA SER A 821 -15.47 -14.94 1.47
C SER A 821 -13.96 -14.90 1.28
N ARG A 822 -13.33 -13.77 1.64
CA ARG A 822 -11.92 -13.47 1.39
C ARG A 822 -11.55 -13.51 -0.09
N GLU A 823 -12.53 -13.28 -0.96
CA GLU A 823 -12.31 -13.08 -2.39
C GLU A 823 -11.84 -11.64 -2.63
N GLY A 824 -10.61 -11.49 -3.14
CA GLY A 824 -10.08 -10.19 -3.56
C GLY A 824 -10.20 -9.98 -5.08
N GLY A 825 -9.65 -8.88 -5.58
CA GLY A 825 -9.58 -8.57 -7.02
C GLY A 825 -10.18 -7.23 -7.43
N LEU A 826 -10.42 -7.07 -8.73
CA LEU A 826 -11.04 -5.87 -9.33
C LEU A 826 -12.56 -5.96 -9.23
N THR A 827 -13.11 -5.44 -8.15
CA THR A 827 -14.55 -5.55 -7.84
C THR A 827 -15.35 -4.28 -8.14
N GLY A 828 -14.69 -3.10 -8.15
CA GLY A 828 -15.36 -1.80 -8.22
C GLY A 828 -16.25 -1.50 -7.02
N LYS A 829 -16.06 -2.21 -5.89
CA LYS A 829 -16.85 -2.08 -4.66
C LYS A 829 -16.07 -2.55 -3.44
N GLY A 830 -16.46 -2.09 -2.25
CA GLY A 830 -15.84 -2.44 -0.97
C GLY A 830 -15.12 -1.25 -0.37
N ILE A 831 -15.35 -1.00 0.91
CA ILE A 831 -14.68 0.06 1.67
C ILE A 831 -13.72 -0.61 2.65
N PRO A 832 -12.40 -0.67 2.38
CA PRO A 832 -11.42 -1.09 3.37
C PRO A 832 -11.42 -0.18 4.59
N ASN A 833 -10.91 -0.68 5.73
CA ASN A 833 -10.68 0.18 6.88
C ASN A 833 -9.62 1.26 6.63
N THR A 834 -8.69 1.03 5.69
CA THR A 834 -7.44 1.81 5.56
C THR A 834 -7.17 2.32 4.16
N VAL A 835 -6.19 3.23 4.08
CA VAL A 835 -5.56 3.65 2.83
C VAL A 835 -4.55 2.57 2.43
N ALA A 836 -5.07 1.43 2.01
CA ALA A 836 -4.27 0.35 1.46
C ALA A 836 -4.94 -0.19 0.21
N GLU A 837 -4.10 -0.51 -0.75
CA GLU A 837 -4.51 -1.20 -1.96
C GLU A 837 -4.32 -2.69 -1.72
N GLY A 838 -5.23 -3.45 -2.26
CA GLY A 838 -5.18 -4.88 -2.14
C GLY A 838 -4.69 -5.51 -3.43
N ILE A 839 -3.90 -6.56 -3.36
CA ILE A 839 -3.51 -7.31 -4.56
C ILE A 839 -3.85 -8.76 -4.27
N ALA A 840 -4.67 -9.36 -5.13
CA ALA A 840 -5.21 -10.69 -4.91
C ALA A 840 -4.59 -11.75 -5.81
N TYR A 841 -4.42 -12.92 -5.20
CA TYR A 841 -4.11 -14.21 -5.78
C TYR A 841 -5.30 -14.75 -6.61
N PHE A 842 -5.13 -15.02 -7.91
CA PHE A 842 -6.16 -15.72 -8.69
C PHE A 842 -6.05 -17.24 -8.50
N TRP A 843 -7.09 -17.85 -7.91
CA TRP A 843 -7.47 -19.22 -8.21
C TRP A 843 -8.87 -19.20 -8.81
N SER A 844 -8.97 -19.31 -10.14
CA SER A 844 -10.27 -19.59 -10.76
C SER A 844 -10.63 -21.05 -10.47
N ALA A 845 -11.80 -21.24 -9.88
CA ALA A 845 -12.40 -22.55 -9.63
C ALA A 845 -12.67 -23.27 -10.95
N ALA A 846 -11.70 -24.04 -11.45
CA ALA A 846 -11.98 -25.12 -12.37
C ALA A 846 -12.74 -26.20 -11.57
N LYS A 847 -14.06 -26.31 -11.81
CA LYS A 847 -14.87 -27.44 -11.34
C LYS A 847 -14.12 -28.75 -11.65
N PRO A 848 -14.01 -29.70 -10.70
CA PRO A 848 -13.32 -30.96 -10.98
C PRO A 848 -14.11 -31.76 -12.01
N GLN A 849 -13.64 -31.75 -13.26
CA GLN A 849 -14.04 -32.74 -14.25
C GLN A 849 -13.47 -34.09 -13.79
N LYS A 850 -14.38 -35.03 -13.53
CA LYS A 850 -14.03 -36.42 -13.23
C LYS A 850 -13.26 -37.00 -14.43
N TYR A 851 -11.95 -37.17 -14.27
CA TYR A 851 -11.15 -38.03 -15.13
C TYR A 851 -10.74 -39.28 -14.35
N SER A 852 -11.27 -40.42 -14.78
CA SER A 852 -10.80 -41.75 -14.39
C SER A 852 -9.39 -41.99 -14.92
N LYS A 853 -8.41 -42.18 -14.02
CA LYS A 853 -7.07 -42.68 -14.38
C LYS A 853 -7.05 -44.21 -14.40
N PRO A 854 -6.44 -44.86 -15.41
CA PRO A 854 -5.97 -46.23 -15.27
C PRO A 854 -4.69 -46.28 -14.42
N GLN A 855 -4.60 -47.27 -13.55
CA GLN A 855 -3.43 -47.58 -12.72
C GLN A 855 -2.31 -48.18 -13.56
N THR A 856 -1.08 -47.67 -13.40
CA THR A 856 0.12 -48.46 -13.65
C THR A 856 1.16 -48.16 -12.57
N THR A 857 1.53 -49.21 -11.83
CA THR A 857 2.46 -49.21 -10.70
C THR A 857 3.89 -49.41 -11.20
N ILE A 858 4.85 -48.60 -10.74
CA ILE A 858 6.28 -48.96 -10.80
C ILE A 858 6.90 -48.75 -9.41
N LYS A 859 7.52 -49.82 -8.90
CA LYS A 859 8.16 -49.97 -7.59
C LYS A 859 9.52 -49.25 -7.54
N ALA A 860 9.80 -48.56 -6.43
CA ALA A 860 11.14 -48.10 -6.08
C ALA A 860 11.89 -49.15 -5.26
N ILE A 861 13.17 -49.38 -5.57
CA ILE A 861 14.10 -50.23 -4.81
C ILE A 861 15.02 -49.31 -3.99
N VAL A 862 15.15 -49.60 -2.70
CA VAL A 862 16.04 -48.93 -1.74
C VAL A 862 17.36 -49.71 -1.67
N ALA A 863 18.49 -49.01 -1.64
CA ALA A 863 19.79 -49.58 -1.29
C ALA A 863 20.39 -48.84 -0.09
N GLU A 864 20.72 -49.59 0.96
CA GLU A 864 21.40 -49.14 2.18
C GLU A 864 22.92 -49.00 1.97
N GLY A 865 23.55 -48.03 2.64
CA GLY A 865 25.01 -47.89 2.72
C GLY A 865 25.45 -47.30 4.06
N LYS A 866 26.29 -48.05 4.79
CA LYS A 866 26.80 -47.79 6.15
C LYS A 866 27.89 -46.70 6.20
N THR A 867 28.04 -46.08 7.38
CA THR A 867 29.04 -45.07 7.74
C THR A 867 30.29 -45.69 8.41
N GLU A 868 31.49 -45.25 8.04
CA GLU A 868 32.76 -45.51 8.77
C GLU A 868 33.56 -44.20 8.97
N ALA A 869 34.35 -44.15 10.04
CA ALA A 869 35.04 -42.96 10.58
C ALA A 869 36.43 -42.68 9.94
N ALA A 870 36.89 -41.43 10.05
CA ALA A 870 38.10 -40.90 9.41
C ALA A 870 39.43 -41.19 10.17
N PRO A 871 40.59 -41.33 9.48
CA PRO A 871 41.89 -41.43 10.14
C PRO A 871 42.64 -40.08 10.22
N VAL A 872 43.53 -40.01 11.22
CA VAL A 872 44.34 -38.86 11.63
C VAL A 872 45.62 -38.74 10.79
N GLY A 873 46.00 -37.50 10.43
CA GLY A 873 47.32 -37.14 9.87
C GLY A 873 47.28 -36.59 8.43
N PHE A 874 47.09 -35.28 8.27
CA PHE A 874 47.30 -34.57 7.01
C PHE A 874 47.87 -33.18 7.27
N THR A 875 48.82 -32.74 6.43
CA THR A 875 49.41 -31.40 6.45
C THR A 875 49.23 -30.75 5.07
N PRO A 876 48.77 -29.48 4.97
CA PRO A 876 48.53 -28.81 3.68
C PRO A 876 49.82 -28.54 2.88
N PRO A 877 49.75 -28.46 1.53
CA PRO A 877 50.91 -28.11 0.70
C PRO A 877 51.20 -26.60 0.67
N GLU A 878 52.48 -26.24 0.56
CA GLU A 878 52.98 -24.86 0.38
C GLU A 878 52.82 -24.38 -1.07
N LEU A 879 52.46 -23.11 -1.23
CA LEU A 879 52.26 -22.43 -2.51
C LEU A 879 53.61 -21.98 -3.12
N ASP A 880 53.88 -22.34 -4.37
CA ASP A 880 55.01 -21.79 -5.14
C ASP A 880 54.63 -20.43 -5.77
N PRO A 881 55.24 -19.32 -5.33
CA PRO A 881 54.92 -17.97 -5.81
C PRO A 881 55.29 -17.72 -7.28
N ASN A 882 56.03 -18.63 -7.93
CA ASN A 882 56.39 -18.50 -9.34
C ASN A 882 55.34 -19.07 -10.31
N THR A 883 54.19 -19.52 -9.80
CA THR A 883 53.09 -20.04 -10.64
C THR A 883 52.46 -18.89 -11.46
N PRO A 884 52.41 -18.97 -12.80
CA PRO A 884 51.98 -17.85 -13.64
C PRO A 884 50.51 -17.48 -13.45
N SER A 885 50.22 -16.18 -13.36
CA SER A 885 48.87 -15.63 -13.28
C SER A 885 48.18 -15.60 -14.67
N PRO A 886 46.84 -15.70 -14.74
CA PRO A 886 46.12 -15.61 -16.02
C PRO A 886 46.29 -14.25 -16.71
N ILE A 887 46.04 -14.23 -18.02
CA ILE A 887 46.07 -13.02 -18.85
C ILE A 887 44.66 -12.42 -18.89
N PHE A 888 44.53 -11.13 -18.54
CA PHE A 888 43.25 -10.42 -18.41
C PHE A 888 43.06 -9.41 -19.54
N GLY A 889 41.86 -9.38 -20.14
CA GLY A 889 41.53 -8.51 -21.29
C GLY A 889 40.91 -7.15 -20.96
N GLY A 890 40.94 -6.67 -19.70
CA GLY A 890 40.27 -5.44 -19.26
C GLY A 890 40.62 -4.99 -17.83
N SER A 891 40.13 -3.82 -17.39
CA SER A 891 40.69 -3.01 -16.27
C SER A 891 40.48 -3.52 -14.83
N THR A 892 40.15 -4.78 -14.60
CA THR A 892 40.05 -5.38 -13.25
C THR A 892 41.38 -5.93 -12.70
N GLY A 893 42.45 -5.94 -13.52
CA GLY A 893 43.76 -6.50 -13.15
C GLY A 893 44.46 -5.86 -11.94
N GLY A 894 44.06 -4.66 -11.51
CA GLY A 894 44.61 -3.97 -10.34
C GLY A 894 44.13 -4.51 -8.99
N LEU A 895 42.88 -5.03 -8.92
CA LEU A 895 42.29 -5.58 -7.68
C LEU A 895 42.82 -6.98 -7.36
N LEU A 896 43.08 -7.80 -8.39
CA LEU A 896 43.55 -9.19 -8.23
C LEU A 896 45.05 -9.30 -7.91
N ARG A 897 45.88 -8.36 -8.40
CA ARG A 897 47.30 -8.31 -8.03
C ARG A 897 47.52 -7.93 -6.56
N LYS A 898 46.64 -7.11 -5.96
CA LYS A 898 46.69 -6.81 -4.52
C LYS A 898 46.43 -8.04 -3.64
N ALA A 899 45.67 -9.04 -4.13
CA ALA A 899 45.46 -10.31 -3.42
C ALA A 899 46.71 -11.20 -3.35
N GLN A 900 47.84 -10.82 -3.97
CA GLN A 900 49.13 -11.50 -3.78
C GLN A 900 49.81 -11.12 -2.45
N VAL A 901 49.37 -10.05 -1.77
CA VAL A 901 49.99 -9.51 -0.55
C VAL A 901 49.02 -9.37 0.64
N GLU A 902 47.73 -9.68 0.47
CA GLU A 902 46.67 -9.64 1.49
C GLU A 902 45.92 -10.99 1.56
N GLU A 903 45.20 -11.30 2.66
CA GLU A 903 44.56 -12.62 2.91
C GLU A 903 43.69 -13.10 1.73
N PHE A 904 44.01 -14.27 1.15
CA PHE A 904 43.47 -14.71 -0.15
C PHE A 904 42.92 -16.14 -0.19
N TYR A 905 41.93 -16.35 -1.07
CA TYR A 905 41.41 -17.68 -1.45
C TYR A 905 41.90 -18.04 -2.86
N VAL A 906 42.38 -19.27 -3.05
CA VAL A 906 42.92 -19.75 -4.34
C VAL A 906 41.97 -20.74 -5.00
N ILE A 907 41.67 -20.51 -6.28
CA ILE A 907 41.10 -21.52 -7.16
C ILE A 907 42.21 -21.99 -8.10
N THR A 908 42.54 -23.28 -8.05
CA THR A 908 43.45 -23.91 -9.01
C THR A 908 42.65 -24.49 -10.16
N TRP A 909 42.95 -24.08 -11.39
CA TRP A 909 42.29 -24.55 -12.60
C TRP A 909 43.30 -25.28 -13.49
N GLN A 910 42.98 -26.51 -13.88
CA GLN A 910 43.79 -27.30 -14.81
C GLN A 910 42.92 -27.73 -15.98
N SER A 911 43.27 -27.28 -17.19
CA SER A 911 42.52 -27.59 -18.41
C SER A 911 43.48 -28.03 -19.53
N PRO A 912 43.14 -29.07 -20.30
CA PRO A 912 43.98 -29.53 -21.42
C PRO A 912 43.95 -28.59 -22.63
N LYS A 913 43.16 -27.52 -22.60
CA LYS A 913 43.08 -26.48 -23.62
C LYS A 913 42.84 -25.10 -23.00
N GLU A 914 43.33 -24.07 -23.67
CA GLU A 914 43.15 -22.67 -23.28
C GLU A 914 41.67 -22.28 -23.40
N GLN A 915 41.12 -21.63 -22.38
CA GLN A 915 39.68 -21.32 -22.31
C GLN A 915 39.47 -19.92 -21.73
N ILE A 916 38.51 -19.19 -22.30
CA ILE A 916 38.04 -17.91 -21.76
C ILE A 916 37.11 -18.21 -20.59
N PHE A 917 37.42 -17.64 -19.43
CA PHE A 917 36.66 -17.72 -18.21
C PHE A 917 36.11 -16.34 -17.85
N GLU A 918 34.79 -16.22 -17.81
CA GLU A 918 34.09 -14.99 -17.46
C GLU A 918 34.06 -14.82 -15.94
N MET A 919 34.52 -13.66 -15.45
CA MET A 919 34.67 -13.42 -14.02
C MET A 919 33.39 -12.83 -13.39
N PRO A 920 32.97 -13.31 -12.22
CA PRO A 920 31.73 -12.86 -11.55
C PRO A 920 31.68 -11.36 -11.21
N THR A 921 32.84 -10.70 -11.06
CA THR A 921 32.93 -9.26 -10.77
C THR A 921 33.07 -8.39 -12.03
N GLY A 922 32.89 -8.98 -13.22
CA GLY A 922 33.03 -8.31 -14.52
C GLY A 922 34.41 -8.48 -15.16
N GLY A 923 34.42 -8.84 -16.44
CA GLY A 923 35.61 -9.11 -17.25
C GLY A 923 35.81 -10.58 -17.61
N ALA A 924 36.77 -10.89 -18.48
CA ALA A 924 37.11 -12.26 -18.85
C ALA A 924 38.63 -12.48 -18.78
N ALA A 925 39.03 -13.67 -18.35
CA ALA A 925 40.42 -14.10 -18.31
C ALA A 925 40.64 -15.33 -19.17
N ILE A 926 41.82 -15.42 -19.78
CA ILE A 926 42.21 -16.58 -20.56
C ILE A 926 43.02 -17.51 -19.66
N MET A 927 42.46 -18.70 -19.40
CA MET A 927 43.06 -19.72 -18.54
C MET A 927 43.97 -20.62 -19.40
N SER A 928 45.27 -20.62 -19.09
CA SER A 928 46.29 -21.30 -19.89
C SER A 928 46.18 -22.83 -19.82
N LYS A 929 46.87 -23.54 -20.72
CA LYS A 929 46.96 -25.01 -20.78
C LYS A 929 47.68 -25.66 -19.58
N VAL A 930 48.10 -24.88 -18.58
CA VAL A 930 48.85 -25.33 -17.40
C VAL A 930 48.08 -24.94 -16.13
N LEU A 931 48.44 -25.53 -14.99
CA LEU A 931 47.82 -25.21 -13.69
C LEU A 931 47.84 -23.69 -13.48
N THR A 932 46.67 -23.07 -13.43
CA THR A 932 46.51 -21.62 -13.28
C THR A 932 45.86 -21.34 -11.94
N CYS A 933 46.45 -20.45 -11.15
CA CYS A 933 45.94 -20.05 -9.84
C CYS A 933 45.20 -18.72 -9.93
N LEU A 934 43.98 -18.66 -9.39
CA LEU A 934 43.16 -17.45 -9.29
C LEU A 934 43.03 -17.05 -7.82
N SER A 935 43.52 -15.85 -7.46
CA SER A 935 43.49 -15.33 -6.09
C SER A 935 42.40 -14.27 -5.90
N TRP A 936 41.67 -14.34 -4.78
CA TRP A 936 40.59 -13.40 -4.42
C TRP A 936 40.84 -12.75 -3.06
N LEU A 937 40.41 -11.50 -2.92
CA LEU A 937 40.39 -10.76 -1.65
C LEU A 937 39.05 -10.97 -0.95
N GLY A 938 39.08 -11.56 0.26
CA GLY A 938 37.94 -11.61 1.18
C GLY A 938 36.94 -12.77 1.00
N LYS A 939 36.38 -13.21 2.14
CA LYS A 939 35.53 -14.41 2.28
C LYS A 939 34.15 -14.27 1.59
N SER A 940 33.59 -13.05 1.54
CA SER A 940 32.29 -12.74 0.92
C SER A 940 32.27 -12.91 -0.59
N SER A 941 33.41 -12.74 -1.27
CA SER A 941 33.55 -12.89 -2.72
C SER A 941 33.46 -14.35 -3.19
N ALA A 942 33.81 -15.31 -2.32
CA ALA A 942 33.77 -16.75 -2.61
C ALA A 942 32.36 -17.36 -2.47
N TRP A 943 31.47 -16.78 -1.65
CA TRP A 943 30.12 -17.30 -1.40
C TRP A 943 29.13 -17.04 -2.55
N LEU A 944 29.45 -16.12 -3.48
CA LEU A 944 28.67 -15.84 -4.70
C LEU A 944 28.75 -16.96 -5.76
N LEU A 945 29.57 -18.00 -5.56
CA LEU A 945 29.83 -19.08 -6.51
C LEU A 945 28.93 -20.33 -6.33
N GLY A 946 27.61 -20.18 -6.20
CA GLY A 946 26.69 -21.32 -6.16
C GLY A 946 26.87 -22.28 -7.35
N LEU A 947 27.65 -23.34 -7.18
CA LEU A 947 28.02 -24.32 -8.22
C LEU A 947 27.63 -25.73 -7.76
N ASP A 948 26.43 -26.14 -8.15
CA ASP A 948 26.08 -27.55 -8.33
C ASP A 948 26.33 -27.88 -9.80
N SER A 949 27.36 -28.67 -10.09
CA SER A 949 27.70 -29.07 -11.45
C SER A 949 27.08 -30.43 -11.77
N GLY A 950 26.27 -30.48 -12.83
CA GLY A 950 25.76 -31.71 -13.41
C GLY A 950 26.85 -32.75 -13.74
N PRO A 951 26.45 -33.99 -14.08
CA PRO A 951 27.15 -35.24 -13.73
C PRO A 951 28.54 -35.50 -14.35
N ASN A 952 29.16 -34.54 -15.03
CA ASN A 952 30.48 -34.67 -15.65
C ASN A 952 31.51 -33.57 -15.29
N ARG A 953 31.32 -32.84 -14.19
CA ARG A 953 32.38 -31.99 -13.60
C ARG A 953 32.45 -32.23 -12.10
N ARG A 954 33.63 -32.57 -11.58
CA ARG A 954 33.87 -32.77 -10.14
C ARG A 954 34.75 -31.63 -9.62
N LEU A 955 34.23 -30.86 -8.66
CA LEU A 955 35.05 -30.19 -7.64
C LEU A 955 35.40 -31.27 -6.61
N SER A 956 36.69 -31.59 -6.45
CA SER A 956 37.14 -32.51 -5.41
C SER A 956 37.62 -31.74 -4.19
N THR A 957 36.93 -31.85 -3.08
CA THR A 957 37.59 -32.02 -1.79
C THR A 957 37.63 -33.54 -1.54
N SER A 958 38.84 -34.11 -1.59
CA SER A 958 39.22 -35.55 -1.59
C SER A 958 39.35 -36.27 -2.96
N PHE A 959 40.52 -36.88 -3.19
CA PHE A 959 40.90 -37.70 -4.36
C PHE A 959 41.45 -39.08 -3.92
N LYS A 960 40.96 -40.14 -4.56
CA LYS A 960 41.60 -41.42 -4.98
C LYS A 960 40.68 -41.97 -6.10
N GLY A 961 41.04 -42.59 -7.22
CA GLY A 961 42.24 -43.05 -7.91
C GLY A 961 41.76 -43.80 -9.19
N VAL A 962 42.57 -43.83 -10.24
CA VAL A 962 42.34 -44.15 -11.70
C VAL A 962 42.37 -45.69 -11.98
N PRO A 963 42.26 -46.29 -13.22
CA PRO A 963 41.30 -46.24 -14.36
C PRO A 963 40.67 -47.62 -14.74
N LYS A 964 39.61 -47.69 -15.58
CA LYS A 964 39.37 -48.83 -16.51
C LYS A 964 38.80 -48.39 -17.88
N TRP A 965 39.69 -48.40 -18.87
CA TRP A 965 39.68 -48.76 -20.31
C TRP A 965 38.37 -48.81 -21.14
N GLY A 966 38.51 -48.40 -22.43
CA GLY A 966 37.52 -48.37 -23.53
C GLY A 966 36.85 -49.70 -23.87
N SER A 967 35.80 -49.80 -24.69
CA SER A 967 35.54 -49.29 -26.06
C SER A 967 34.10 -49.77 -26.45
N PRO A 968 33.59 -49.71 -27.70
CA PRO A 968 33.47 -48.62 -28.69
C PRO A 968 32.05 -48.46 -29.32
N ILE A 969 31.80 -47.31 -29.94
CA ILE A 969 31.23 -47.07 -31.30
C ILE A 969 30.18 -48.06 -31.89
N PHE A 970 28.93 -47.62 -32.13
CA PHE A 970 28.32 -47.34 -33.46
C PHE A 970 26.78 -47.13 -33.41
N ALA A 971 26.35 -46.03 -34.04
CA ALA A 971 25.12 -45.73 -34.79
C ALA A 971 23.77 -46.38 -34.43
N SER A 972 22.80 -45.56 -34.02
CA SER A 972 21.80 -44.92 -34.91
C SER A 972 21.11 -43.78 -34.21
#